data_AF-A0A640P3J7-F1
#
_entry.id   AF-A0A640P3J7-F1
#
_cell.length_a   1.000
_cell.length_b   1.000
_cell.length_c   1.000
_cell.angle_alpha   90.00
_cell.angle_beta   90.00
_cell.angle_gamma   90.00
#
_symmetry.space_group_name_H-M   'P 1'
#
loop_
_entity.id
_entity.type
_entity.pdbx_description
1 polymer ?
#
loop_
_entity_poly.entity_id
_entity_poly.type
_entity_poly.pdbx_seq_one_letter_code
_entity_poly.pdbx_strand_id
1 'polypeptide(L)'
;MAIFNFTGANGDPLPSGLTARNGTFEIQDNHAVATSPEPANPRWVFTLEGTADGNLSAPIFVGADSGSAAGFVLRYNPADGSHIFVNMSLGNDEVRVYTFSSGAYSQIGAGSFNFTQNNSYLPSADMDGDSIVVSIGGSAAVTVTTNFNQTQTHHGIRLNKLDQYVDSIEFTESSTVEPPAETDSISIDEAPKNNHPYQRDSGGTATVDFNVTYTGSPTSLQYRLLDASDDSTVLQDWATFDTSPSGVSSTLSITRSPSLTPIHVEVRFSNEPSVNDLQTNDWYVADIILIGGQSLSEDMNTDGVVTPLDGYFVYSNGGFVTPTTGVGANAIASAIITAENCPVFIINTGVGGTALTQESGQTDYWNRSSGGSLWPDTVNAVNTATSGANEIAFMWWHQGTKDSLEGVTETQYLSALNEFFTRVRGTFSGKGGSTLEIIMATFGRDTRGGATNTSHQAIRDAQINYIVSDDNTYPVNVYTSQNEDGVHATDAAYIELGQQVATQYYVMRGLVSGSIPSIISANTGDSSTEIDVSFSANLLLTDTTYSTEGIYVEDSSGALTVSSFERKNANTATITVNEIPTGTAKVWFSWGKGSSASSLTYPRSQPISLPNGAGDFSLVASAFSNYEVSALVANTPPTANAGPDQSVAAATQFTLDGAGSQDTDGTIVEWRWTQTAGDTVILNLEDPARPTATSPSKTTAQRLTFQLVTVDDEGAESSPGTVNIDVAAFAVSEMLKLLDTRQWTVVNDGSVQAFEGRSNREAFRFLVTPSDGIQTSAEGYFLFDQPGVHAVEVISTPTSKISSIDDPHMIRGDVIAARIGDLQTDENGNLTLTFVLYVTDDKDGLVMTAKVIEPYQKASYFRKQG
;
A
#
# COMPACT_ATOMS: atom_id res chain seq x y z
N MET A 1 17.81 33.10 10.78
CA MET A 1 18.05 34.08 11.85
C MET A 1 16.89 34.03 12.83
N ALA A 2 16.99 33.19 13.87
CA ALA A 2 15.98 33.10 14.92
C ALA A 2 16.39 34.02 16.07
N ILE A 3 15.53 34.99 16.41
CA ILE A 3 15.66 35.75 17.65
C ILE A 3 14.99 34.91 18.73
N PHE A 4 15.77 34.36 19.66
CA PHE A 4 15.21 33.68 20.84
C PHE A 4 14.76 34.71 21.85
N ASN A 5 13.61 35.32 21.56
CA ASN A 5 12.97 36.31 22.42
C ASN A 5 12.25 35.54 23.55
N PHE A 6 12.91 35.37 24.69
CA PHE A 6 12.38 34.66 25.87
C PHE A 6 11.30 35.50 26.58
N THR A 7 10.16 35.71 25.92
CA THR A 7 9.14 36.72 26.29
C THR A 7 8.00 36.21 27.18
N GLY A 8 8.21 35.13 27.93
CA GLY A 8 7.24 34.61 28.89
C GLY A 8 7.85 34.29 30.26
N ALA A 9 7.03 34.44 31.30
CA ALA A 9 7.40 34.08 32.67
C ALA A 9 6.92 32.65 32.98
N ASN A 10 7.83 31.82 33.50
CA ASN A 10 7.58 30.48 34.05
C ASN A 10 6.69 29.54 33.21
N GLY A 11 7.29 28.81 32.27
CA GLY A 11 6.66 27.64 31.64
C GLY A 11 6.90 27.47 30.14
N ASP A 12 7.48 28.46 29.47
CA ASP A 12 7.76 28.38 28.04
C ASP A 12 8.83 27.31 27.73
N PRO A 13 8.65 26.51 26.65
CA PRO A 13 9.61 25.50 26.25
C PRO A 13 10.91 26.12 25.74
N LEU A 14 12.03 25.40 25.88
CA LEU A 14 13.28 25.78 25.24
C LEU A 14 13.14 25.80 23.72
N PRO A 15 13.81 26.71 23.01
CA PRO A 15 13.85 26.70 21.56
C PRO A 15 14.39 25.38 20.99
N SER A 16 13.89 24.98 19.83
CA SER A 16 14.37 23.82 19.07
C SER A 16 15.88 23.86 18.86
N GLY A 17 16.58 22.79 19.27
CA GLY A 17 18.04 22.69 19.25
C GLY A 17 18.73 22.94 20.60
N LEU A 18 18.00 23.31 21.66
CA LEU A 18 18.56 23.45 23.02
C LEU A 18 17.94 22.44 24.00
N THR A 19 18.71 21.41 24.39
CA THR A 19 18.26 20.41 25.36
C THR A 19 18.84 20.66 26.75
N ALA A 20 17.98 20.94 27.74
CA ALA A 20 18.39 20.97 29.14
C ALA A 20 18.58 19.54 29.69
N ARG A 21 19.80 19.23 30.17
CA ARG A 21 20.10 17.89 30.72
C ARG A 21 19.95 17.73 32.24
N ASN A 22 19.86 18.81 33.03
CA ASN A 22 19.67 18.76 34.50
C ASN A 22 19.20 20.10 35.08
N GLY A 23 18.37 20.07 36.14
CA GLY A 23 17.97 21.23 36.95
C GLY A 23 16.71 21.98 36.46
N THR A 24 16.27 22.96 37.25
CA THR A 24 15.17 23.88 36.92
C THR A 24 15.68 25.31 36.76
N PHE A 25 15.14 26.03 35.78
CA PHE A 25 15.40 27.46 35.55
C PHE A 25 14.08 28.23 35.50
N GLU A 26 14.16 29.54 35.71
CA GLU A 26 13.10 30.50 35.39
C GLU A 26 13.60 31.44 34.30
N ILE A 27 12.67 31.95 33.50
CA ILE A 27 12.93 33.05 32.57
C ILE A 27 12.55 34.35 33.29
N GLN A 28 13.49 35.27 33.42
CA GLN A 28 13.32 36.57 34.07
C GLN A 28 13.92 37.65 33.17
N ASP A 29 13.13 38.65 32.77
CA ASP A 29 13.54 39.80 31.95
C ASP A 29 14.40 39.43 30.71
N ASN A 30 13.89 38.52 29.86
CA ASN A 30 14.58 37.95 28.69
C ASN A 30 15.82 37.07 28.97
N HIS A 31 16.08 36.71 30.24
CA HIS A 31 17.25 35.93 30.65
C HIS A 31 16.88 34.58 31.28
N ALA A 32 17.74 33.56 31.09
CA ALA A 32 17.60 32.26 31.76
C ALA A 32 18.35 32.23 33.10
N VAL A 33 17.64 32.05 34.21
CA VAL A 33 18.15 32.16 35.60
C VAL A 33 17.94 30.84 36.36
N ALA A 34 18.96 30.36 37.10
CA ALA A 34 18.90 29.09 37.83
C ALA A 34 18.37 29.24 39.28
N THR A 35 17.28 28.56 39.62
CA THR A 35 16.42 28.96 40.77
C THR A 35 16.49 28.09 42.05
N SER A 36 17.41 27.11 42.14
CA SER A 36 17.55 26.25 43.33
C SER A 36 18.98 26.22 43.92
N PRO A 37 19.15 26.02 45.26
CA PRO A 37 20.44 25.75 45.90
C PRO A 37 20.54 24.33 46.53
N GLU A 38 21.61 23.58 46.18
CA GLU A 38 22.22 22.37 46.81
C GLU A 38 22.58 21.30 45.74
N PRO A 39 23.58 20.42 45.93
CA PRO A 39 24.83 20.58 46.66
C PRO A 39 26.10 20.31 45.82
N ALA A 40 27.23 20.89 46.24
CA ALA A 40 28.63 20.48 45.98
C ALA A 40 29.20 20.31 44.54
N ASN A 41 28.43 20.15 43.45
CA ASN A 41 28.96 20.07 42.08
C ASN A 41 27.90 20.41 40.99
N PRO A 42 27.88 21.62 40.40
CA PRO A 42 26.91 21.99 39.36
C PRO A 42 27.27 21.40 37.99
N ARG A 43 26.26 20.93 37.24
CA ARG A 43 26.37 20.53 35.81
C ARG A 43 25.12 20.90 35.02
N TRP A 44 25.06 22.15 34.57
CA TRP A 44 24.14 22.59 33.52
C TRP A 44 24.90 22.64 32.20
N VAL A 45 24.35 22.08 31.14
CA VAL A 45 24.90 22.17 29.78
C VAL A 45 23.75 22.39 28.83
N PHE A 46 23.79 23.49 28.09
CA PHE A 46 23.06 23.66 26.84
C PHE A 46 23.92 23.03 25.75
N THR A 47 23.52 21.87 25.23
CA THR A 47 24.20 21.27 24.07
C THR A 47 23.59 21.80 22.79
N LEU A 48 24.45 22.25 21.87
CA LEU A 48 24.16 22.46 20.46
C LEU A 48 24.87 21.32 19.70
N GLU A 49 24.18 20.67 18.77
CA GLU A 49 24.79 19.63 17.94
C GLU A 49 25.72 20.28 16.90
N GLY A 50 26.90 19.69 16.70
CA GLY A 50 27.95 20.30 15.88
C GLY A 50 29.12 19.36 15.59
N THR A 51 29.82 19.61 14.50
CA THR A 51 30.94 18.79 14.01
C THR A 51 32.13 18.76 14.98
N ALA A 52 33.02 17.76 14.82
CA ALA A 52 34.15 17.53 15.74
C ALA A 52 35.18 18.69 15.80
N ASP A 53 35.21 19.54 14.77
CA ASP A 53 35.85 20.86 14.77
C ASP A 53 34.75 21.94 14.70
N GLY A 54 34.93 23.05 15.41
CA GLY A 54 33.91 24.09 15.48
C GLY A 54 34.22 25.24 16.46
N ASN A 55 33.77 26.42 16.09
CA ASN A 55 33.89 27.65 16.86
C ASN A 55 32.61 27.90 17.68
N LEU A 56 32.75 28.11 18.99
CA LEU A 56 31.67 28.57 19.85
C LEU A 56 31.89 30.02 20.26
N SER A 57 30.88 30.86 20.12
CA SER A 57 30.83 32.18 20.77
C SER A 57 29.44 32.45 21.32
N ALA A 58 29.38 33.07 22.50
CA ALA A 58 28.15 33.46 23.16
C ALA A 58 28.40 34.73 23.98
N PRO A 59 27.54 35.76 23.92
CA PRO A 59 27.68 36.92 24.79
C PRO A 59 27.45 36.52 26.26
N ILE A 60 28.29 37.04 27.15
CA ILE A 60 28.19 36.83 28.59
C ILE A 60 28.19 38.18 29.28
N PHE A 61 27.15 38.46 30.07
CA PHE A 61 27.07 39.64 30.91
C PHE A 61 27.72 39.36 32.27
N VAL A 62 28.63 40.25 32.71
CA VAL A 62 29.22 40.18 34.04
C VAL A 62 28.39 41.08 34.96
N GLY A 63 27.65 40.49 35.90
CA GLY A 63 26.82 41.21 36.87
C GLY A 63 27.62 42.01 37.91
N ALA A 64 26.93 42.47 38.95
CA ALA A 64 27.50 43.36 39.96
C ALA A 64 28.39 42.67 41.01
N ASP A 65 28.30 41.34 41.18
CA ASP A 65 29.01 40.58 42.23
C ASP A 65 30.16 39.72 41.69
N SER A 66 31.29 39.72 42.40
CA SER A 66 32.59 39.19 41.94
C SER A 66 32.80 37.69 42.21
N GLY A 67 31.77 36.86 42.06
CA GLY A 67 31.82 35.41 42.37
C GLY A 67 31.63 34.47 41.17
N SER A 68 31.20 35.00 40.03
CA SER A 68 30.62 34.22 38.93
C SER A 68 31.63 33.43 38.10
N ALA A 69 31.22 32.27 37.59
CA ALA A 69 31.97 31.49 36.60
C ALA A 69 31.06 30.94 35.49
N ALA A 70 31.44 31.21 34.24
CA ALA A 70 30.72 30.77 33.04
C ALA A 70 31.71 30.15 32.03
N GLY A 71 31.24 29.31 31.11
CA GLY A 71 32.18 28.54 30.28
C GLY A 71 31.57 27.82 29.08
N PHE A 72 32.46 27.33 28.23
CA PHE A 72 32.14 26.54 27.03
C PHE A 72 32.51 25.07 27.24
N VAL A 73 31.70 24.17 26.71
CA VAL A 73 32.01 22.75 26.55
C VAL A 73 32.31 22.51 25.08
N LEU A 74 33.54 22.16 24.75
CA LEU A 74 34.00 22.11 23.35
C LEU A 74 33.86 20.72 22.73
N ARG A 75 34.02 19.65 23.51
CA ARG A 75 33.70 18.28 23.10
C ARG A 75 33.10 17.56 24.30
N TYR A 76 31.99 16.84 24.12
CA TYR A 76 31.32 16.05 25.16
C TYR A 76 30.94 14.65 24.65
N ASN A 77 31.42 13.62 25.34
CA ASN A 77 31.02 12.24 25.10
C ASN A 77 29.83 11.87 26.00
N PRO A 78 28.64 11.54 25.42
CA PRO A 78 27.48 11.14 26.20
C PRO A 78 27.59 9.75 26.84
N ALA A 79 28.47 8.87 26.35
CA ALA A 79 28.61 7.49 26.83
C ALA A 79 29.37 7.38 28.17
N ASP A 80 30.37 8.23 28.42
CA ASP A 80 31.17 8.22 29.66
C ASP A 80 31.18 9.57 30.41
N GLY A 81 30.59 10.62 29.83
CA GLY A 81 30.52 11.97 30.39
C GLY A 81 31.83 12.74 30.35
N SER A 82 32.87 12.25 29.68
CA SER A 82 34.16 12.94 29.49
C SER A 82 34.00 14.15 28.56
N HIS A 83 34.74 15.23 28.83
CA HIS A 83 34.61 16.47 28.06
C HIS A 83 35.80 17.43 28.21
N ILE A 84 35.91 18.37 27.26
CA ILE A 84 36.77 19.55 27.36
C ILE A 84 35.92 20.74 27.81
N PHE A 85 36.37 21.47 28.82
CA PHE A 85 35.66 22.60 29.43
C PHE A 85 36.57 23.84 29.54
N VAL A 86 36.15 24.94 28.92
CA VAL A 86 36.73 26.28 29.12
C VAL A 86 35.96 26.95 30.25
N ASN A 87 36.63 27.28 31.35
CA ASN A 87 36.07 28.00 32.49
C ASN A 87 36.58 29.44 32.52
N MET A 88 35.67 30.42 32.52
CA MET A 88 36.00 31.83 32.73
C MET A 88 35.57 32.20 34.15
N SER A 89 36.55 32.47 35.02
CA SER A 89 36.34 32.90 36.40
C SER A 89 36.31 34.42 36.44
N LEU A 90 35.10 34.97 36.30
CA LEU A 90 34.85 36.40 36.11
C LEU A 90 35.27 37.22 37.33
N GLY A 91 35.20 36.64 38.53
CA GLY A 91 35.66 37.25 39.78
C GLY A 91 37.18 37.25 40.02
N ASN A 92 37.97 36.54 39.21
CA ASN A 92 39.42 36.37 39.39
C ASN A 92 40.25 36.81 38.17
N ASP A 93 39.65 37.49 37.19
CA ASP A 93 40.30 37.91 35.94
C ASP A 93 41.03 36.77 35.18
N GLU A 94 40.48 35.55 35.24
CA GLU A 94 41.17 34.34 34.77
C GLU A 94 40.30 33.45 33.87
N VAL A 95 40.88 33.04 32.74
CA VAL A 95 40.34 32.07 31.80
C VAL A 95 41.19 30.80 31.91
N ARG A 96 40.55 29.66 32.15
CA ARG A 96 41.21 28.35 32.31
C ARG A 96 40.58 27.31 31.38
N VAL A 97 41.38 26.37 30.92
CA VAL A 97 40.91 25.23 30.12
C VAL A 97 41.17 23.95 30.91
N TYR A 98 40.17 23.09 30.97
CA TYR A 98 40.15 21.84 31.72
C TYR A 98 39.73 20.66 30.82
N THR A 99 40.26 19.48 31.11
CA THR A 99 39.69 18.20 30.67
C THR A 99 38.98 17.54 31.84
N PHE A 100 37.84 16.91 31.58
CA PHE A 100 37.13 16.06 32.52
C PHE A 100 37.15 14.61 32.02
N SER A 101 37.64 13.71 32.87
CA SER A 101 37.70 12.27 32.59
C SER A 101 37.68 11.50 33.90
N SER A 102 37.03 10.32 33.92
CA SER A 102 37.04 9.41 35.07
C SER A 102 36.65 10.05 36.42
N GLY A 103 35.71 11.00 36.40
CA GLY A 103 35.20 11.65 37.61
C GLY A 103 35.93 12.94 38.04
N ALA A 104 37.06 13.31 37.42
CA ALA A 104 37.90 14.43 37.86
C ALA A 104 38.19 15.46 36.76
N TYR A 105 38.38 16.73 37.16
CA TYR A 105 38.87 17.81 36.30
C TYR A 105 40.40 17.93 36.41
N SER A 106 41.08 18.06 35.28
CA SER A 106 42.51 18.40 35.18
C SER A 106 42.68 19.67 34.36
N GLN A 107 43.42 20.65 34.88
CA GLN A 107 43.69 21.90 34.15
C GLN A 107 44.76 21.66 33.08
N ILE A 108 44.47 22.05 31.83
CA ILE A 108 45.38 21.92 30.69
C ILE A 108 45.92 23.27 30.19
N GLY A 109 45.31 24.40 30.56
CA GLY A 109 45.85 25.73 30.30
C GLY A 109 45.16 26.85 31.08
N ALA A 110 45.76 28.04 31.08
CA ALA A 110 45.20 29.25 31.67
C ALA A 110 45.81 30.53 31.06
N GLY A 111 45.09 31.63 31.22
CA GLY A 111 45.50 32.99 30.87
C GLY A 111 44.62 34.02 31.60
N SER A 112 45.00 35.28 31.56
CA SER A 112 44.31 36.35 32.30
C SER A 112 43.59 37.32 31.37
N PHE A 113 42.41 37.78 31.79
CA PHE A 113 41.64 38.78 31.08
C PHE A 113 40.86 39.62 32.10
N ASN A 114 40.97 40.95 32.01
CA ASN A 114 40.37 41.86 32.98
C ASN A 114 38.87 42.04 32.72
N PHE A 115 38.03 41.44 33.56
CA PHE A 115 36.58 41.62 33.51
C PHE A 115 36.18 42.85 34.32
N THR A 116 35.26 43.65 33.77
CA THR A 116 34.66 44.80 34.43
C THR A 116 33.22 44.46 34.76
N GLN A 117 32.79 44.74 35.99
CA GLN A 117 31.41 44.53 36.42
C GLN A 117 30.42 45.37 35.62
N ASN A 118 29.20 44.86 35.46
CA ASN A 118 28.10 45.42 34.67
C ASN A 118 28.47 45.68 33.20
N ASN A 119 29.21 44.76 32.58
CA ASN A 119 29.65 44.86 31.19
C ASN A 119 29.46 43.53 30.44
N SER A 120 29.11 43.62 29.15
CA SER A 120 28.96 42.47 28.27
C SER A 120 30.27 42.15 27.55
N TYR A 121 30.62 40.87 27.52
CA TYR A 121 31.76 40.36 26.77
C TYR A 121 31.29 39.36 25.73
N LEU A 122 31.98 39.31 24.59
CA LEU A 122 31.79 38.25 23.59
C LEU A 122 33.01 37.33 23.61
N PRO A 123 33.07 36.37 24.56
CA PRO A 123 34.04 35.31 24.53
C PRO A 123 33.72 34.32 23.41
N SER A 124 34.77 33.70 22.91
CA SER A 124 34.77 32.71 21.83
C SER A 124 35.83 31.66 22.13
N ALA A 125 35.60 30.44 21.67
CA ALA A 125 36.53 29.35 21.77
C ALA A 125 36.52 28.59 20.44
N ASP A 126 37.66 28.65 19.76
CA ASP A 126 37.89 28.03 18.47
C ASP A 126 38.72 26.75 18.66
N MET A 127 38.39 25.70 17.91
CA MET A 127 39.03 24.40 18.01
C MET A 127 39.32 23.86 16.60
N ASP A 128 40.61 23.68 16.33
CA ASP A 128 41.18 23.13 15.09
C ASP A 128 41.99 21.88 15.45
N GLY A 129 41.36 20.71 15.31
CA GLY A 129 41.92 19.41 15.66
C GLY A 129 42.23 19.27 17.16
N ASP A 130 43.51 19.42 17.50
CA ASP A 130 44.08 19.32 18.86
C ASP A 130 44.41 20.71 19.45
N SER A 131 44.24 21.80 18.69
CA SER A 131 44.49 23.18 19.14
C SER A 131 43.22 23.86 19.62
N ILE A 132 43.30 24.56 20.75
CA ILE A 132 42.20 25.35 21.33
C ILE A 132 42.68 26.79 21.48
N VAL A 133 41.93 27.74 20.92
CA VAL A 133 42.16 29.19 21.10
C VAL A 133 40.92 29.82 21.73
N VAL A 134 41.03 30.26 22.98
CA VAL A 134 39.98 31.02 23.66
C VAL A 134 40.28 32.51 23.50
N SER A 135 39.35 33.26 22.90
CA SER A 135 39.48 34.69 22.62
C SER A 135 38.31 35.48 23.21
N ILE A 136 38.56 36.68 23.73
CA ILE A 136 37.52 37.56 24.27
C ILE A 136 37.57 38.89 23.51
N GLY A 137 36.45 39.27 22.89
CA GLY A 137 36.40 40.45 22.02
C GLY A 137 37.37 40.38 20.84
N GLY A 138 37.62 39.17 20.31
CA GLY A 138 38.57 38.92 19.23
C GLY A 138 40.06 38.89 19.63
N SER A 139 40.39 39.08 20.91
CA SER A 139 41.77 38.96 21.40
C SER A 139 42.00 37.62 22.11
N ALA A 140 43.02 36.86 21.71
CA ALA A 140 43.33 35.57 22.32
C ALA A 140 43.73 35.72 23.80
N ALA A 141 42.95 35.09 24.68
CA ALA A 141 43.17 35.05 26.13
C ALA A 141 43.92 33.78 26.56
N VAL A 142 43.69 32.64 25.89
CA VAL A 142 44.39 31.37 26.15
C VAL A 142 44.57 30.60 24.84
N THR A 143 45.74 29.97 24.65
CA THR A 143 45.97 28.97 23.60
C THR A 143 46.55 27.70 24.22
N VAL A 144 45.98 26.55 23.89
CA VAL A 144 46.32 25.24 24.48
C VAL A 144 46.32 24.17 23.39
N THR A 145 47.23 23.20 23.49
CA THR A 145 47.16 21.95 22.70
C THR A 145 46.76 20.80 23.61
N THR A 146 45.87 19.93 23.15
CA THR A 146 45.34 18.78 23.89
C THR A 146 45.41 17.52 23.04
N ASN A 147 45.56 16.35 23.64
CA ASN A 147 45.50 15.06 22.93
C ASN A 147 44.12 14.39 23.12
N PHE A 148 43.09 15.18 23.44
CA PHE A 148 41.73 14.68 23.73
C PHE A 148 40.99 14.40 22.42
N ASN A 149 41.31 13.25 21.84
CA ASN A 149 40.74 12.76 20.60
C ASN A 149 39.54 11.85 20.89
N GLN A 150 38.33 12.35 20.63
CA GLN A 150 37.08 11.59 20.66
C GLN A 150 36.17 12.04 19.51
N THR A 151 35.63 11.08 18.75
CA THR A 151 35.04 11.29 17.42
C THR A 151 33.51 11.49 17.44
N GLN A 152 32.96 12.21 18.44
CA GLN A 152 31.52 12.53 18.51
C GLN A 152 31.23 13.95 19.04
N THR A 153 30.02 14.42 18.77
CA THR A 153 29.73 15.69 18.09
C THR A 153 28.81 16.64 18.88
N HIS A 154 29.16 16.93 20.13
CA HIS A 154 28.37 17.83 20.98
C HIS A 154 29.21 18.96 21.56
N HIS A 155 28.83 20.18 21.20
CA HIS A 155 29.37 21.45 21.67
C HIS A 155 28.34 22.11 22.60
N GLY A 156 28.72 23.09 23.43
CA GLY A 156 27.74 23.70 24.32
C GLY A 156 28.21 24.79 25.27
N ILE A 157 27.25 25.38 25.97
CA ILE A 157 27.47 26.41 27.00
C ILE A 157 27.16 25.83 28.37
N ARG A 158 28.04 26.07 29.35
CA ARG A 158 27.89 25.63 30.74
C ARG A 158 28.03 26.81 31.71
N LEU A 159 27.03 26.95 32.55
CA LEU A 159 27.06 27.83 33.72
C LEU A 159 27.46 27.02 34.97
N ASN A 160 28.25 27.64 35.86
CA ASN A 160 28.65 27.04 37.14
C ASN A 160 28.28 27.98 38.30
N LYS A 161 27.48 27.46 39.24
CA LYS A 161 27.22 28.11 40.54
C LYS A 161 28.30 27.67 41.53
N LEU A 162 29.31 28.49 41.74
CA LEU A 162 30.34 28.27 42.76
C LEU A 162 30.05 29.05 44.06
N ASP A 163 29.37 30.19 43.93
CA ASP A 163 28.42 30.72 44.92
C ASP A 163 27.38 31.56 44.15
N GLN A 164 26.54 32.35 44.83
CA GLN A 164 25.40 33.04 44.21
C GLN A 164 25.79 34.05 43.09
N TYR A 165 24.82 34.33 42.21
CA TYR A 165 24.82 35.31 41.11
C TYR A 165 25.60 34.93 39.82
N VAL A 166 24.83 34.39 38.86
CA VAL A 166 24.99 34.64 37.42
C VAL A 166 23.65 35.23 37.00
N ASP A 167 23.61 36.52 36.64
CA ASP A 167 22.32 37.20 36.39
C ASP A 167 21.75 36.91 34.98
N SER A 168 22.58 36.74 33.94
CA SER A 168 22.06 36.40 32.60
C SER A 168 23.08 35.83 31.59
N ILE A 169 22.53 35.18 30.55
CA ILE A 169 23.12 35.07 29.21
C ILE A 169 22.17 35.83 28.26
N GLU A 170 22.71 36.63 27.36
CA GLU A 170 21.97 37.41 26.36
C GLU A 170 22.41 36.98 24.96
N PHE A 171 21.48 36.59 24.08
CA PHE A 171 21.79 36.20 22.70
C PHE A 171 21.48 37.37 21.75
N THR A 172 22.51 37.96 21.13
CA THR A 172 22.38 39.18 20.31
C THR A 172 22.65 38.97 18.82
N GLU A 173 22.13 39.89 17.99
CA GLU A 173 21.87 39.74 16.54
C GLU A 173 23.10 39.54 15.62
N SER A 174 24.33 39.55 16.13
CA SER A 174 25.55 39.39 15.31
C SER A 174 26.13 37.97 15.29
N SER A 175 25.39 36.98 15.79
CA SER A 175 25.82 35.57 15.80
C SER A 175 25.48 34.89 14.47
N THR A 176 26.40 34.91 13.50
CA THR A 176 26.23 34.15 12.25
C THR A 176 26.59 32.69 12.45
N VAL A 177 25.58 31.88 12.72
CA VAL A 177 25.59 30.44 12.43
C VAL A 177 24.86 30.28 11.10
N GLU A 178 25.58 29.91 10.03
CA GLU A 178 24.91 29.16 8.98
C GLU A 178 24.51 27.82 9.62
N PRO A 179 23.23 27.42 9.59
CA PRO A 179 22.92 26.02 9.88
C PRO A 179 23.70 25.17 8.86
N PRO A 180 24.19 23.99 9.25
CA PRO A 180 24.63 23.04 8.24
C PRO A 180 23.47 22.85 7.24
N ALA A 181 23.79 22.67 5.96
CA ALA A 181 22.78 22.28 4.99
C ALA A 181 22.00 21.09 5.58
N GLU A 182 20.66 21.20 5.64
CA GLU A 182 19.85 20.07 6.07
C GLU A 182 20.24 18.88 5.20
N THR A 183 20.77 17.83 5.81
CA THR A 183 20.99 16.58 5.11
C THR A 183 19.62 16.08 4.71
N ASP A 184 19.41 15.88 3.40
CA ASP A 184 18.22 15.28 2.84
C ASP A 184 17.82 14.04 3.66
N SER A 185 16.57 14.02 4.12
CA SER A 185 16.05 13.00 5.01
C SER A 185 14.64 12.63 4.61
N ILE A 186 14.25 11.39 4.89
CA ILE A 186 12.90 10.88 4.71
C ILE A 186 12.57 10.05 5.96
N SER A 187 11.30 10.05 6.36
CA SER A 187 10.80 9.11 7.34
C SER A 187 9.35 8.74 7.06
N ILE A 188 9.05 7.45 7.21
CA ILE A 188 7.69 6.88 7.13
C ILE A 188 7.18 6.63 8.56
N ASP A 189 5.88 6.83 8.79
CA ASP A 189 5.32 6.62 10.11
C ASP A 189 5.16 5.14 10.47
N GLU A 190 5.55 4.79 11.70
CA GLU A 190 5.29 3.48 12.31
C GLU A 190 3.84 3.34 12.82
N ALA A 191 2.91 4.04 12.17
CA ALA A 191 1.48 3.78 12.27
C ALA A 191 1.14 2.84 11.11
N PRO A 192 0.94 1.53 11.38
CA PRO A 192 0.27 1.04 12.58
C PRO A 192 1.16 0.24 13.54
N LYS A 193 0.59 -0.17 14.69
CA LYS A 193 1.23 -1.09 15.66
C LYS A 193 1.62 -2.43 15.00
N ASN A 194 2.61 -3.12 15.55
CA ASN A 194 2.94 -4.48 15.13
C ASN A 194 1.73 -5.45 15.20
N ASN A 195 1.59 -6.29 14.17
CA ASN A 195 0.43 -7.14 13.88
C ASN A 195 -0.88 -6.34 13.74
N HIS A 196 -0.88 -5.30 12.90
CA HIS A 196 -2.11 -4.55 12.62
C HIS A 196 -2.88 -5.09 11.41
N PRO A 197 -4.19 -5.34 11.57
CA PRO A 197 -5.07 -5.64 10.45
C PRO A 197 -5.71 -4.38 9.86
N TYR A 198 -5.61 -4.25 8.55
CA TYR A 198 -6.51 -3.41 7.75
C TYR A 198 -7.65 -4.27 7.21
N GLN A 199 -8.88 -3.91 7.57
CA GLN A 199 -10.08 -4.62 7.12
C GLN A 199 -10.24 -4.48 5.61
N ARG A 200 -10.33 -5.59 4.88
CA ARG A 200 -10.66 -5.56 3.45
C ARG A 200 -12.11 -5.16 3.17
N ASP A 201 -12.29 -4.42 2.10
CA ASP A 201 -13.55 -3.93 1.55
C ASP A 201 -14.36 -5.03 0.84
N SER A 202 -15.47 -4.63 0.21
CA SER A 202 -16.35 -5.52 -0.57
C SER A 202 -15.74 -6.01 -1.89
N GLY A 203 -14.71 -5.36 -2.42
CA GLY A 203 -13.89 -5.82 -3.55
C GLY A 203 -12.81 -6.83 -3.15
N GLY A 204 -12.62 -7.06 -1.84
CA GLY A 204 -11.64 -8.00 -1.31
C GLY A 204 -10.26 -7.40 -1.05
N THR A 205 -10.09 -6.09 -1.21
CA THR A 205 -8.83 -5.35 -1.00
C THR A 205 -8.90 -4.42 0.21
N ALA A 206 -7.78 -3.97 0.76
CA ALA A 206 -7.75 -2.79 1.62
C ALA A 206 -6.79 -1.75 1.05
N THR A 207 -7.06 -0.48 1.32
CA THR A 207 -6.13 0.63 1.07
C THR A 207 -5.51 1.07 2.39
N VAL A 208 -4.19 1.15 2.42
CA VAL A 208 -3.40 1.55 3.59
C VAL A 208 -2.72 2.88 3.29
N ASP A 209 -2.91 3.87 4.16
CA ASP A 209 -2.29 5.18 4.03
C ASP A 209 -1.16 5.35 5.06
N PHE A 210 0.03 5.69 4.58
CA PHE A 210 1.20 6.08 5.38
C PHE A 210 1.52 7.57 5.19
N ASN A 211 1.95 8.25 6.24
CA ASN A 211 2.42 9.63 6.20
C ASN A 211 3.96 9.65 6.10
N VAL A 212 4.46 10.01 4.92
CA VAL A 212 5.89 10.12 4.64
C VAL A 212 6.32 11.56 4.81
N THR A 213 7.19 11.84 5.77
CA THR A 213 7.78 13.18 6.02
C THR A 213 9.19 13.25 5.46
N TYR A 214 9.65 14.44 5.03
CA TYR A 214 10.98 14.59 4.42
C TYR A 214 11.54 16.02 4.47
N THR A 215 12.87 16.12 4.43
CA THR A 215 13.65 17.34 4.21
C THR A 215 14.53 17.18 2.96
N GLY A 216 14.81 18.27 2.23
CA GLY A 216 15.64 18.23 1.03
C GLY A 216 14.92 18.60 -0.26
N SER A 217 15.35 18.02 -1.39
CA SER A 217 14.73 18.29 -2.71
C SER A 217 14.64 17.04 -3.60
N PRO A 218 13.77 16.08 -3.24
CA PRO A 218 13.52 14.89 -4.05
C PRO A 218 12.95 15.23 -5.43
N THR A 219 13.39 14.53 -6.48
CA THR A 219 12.76 14.60 -7.81
C THR A 219 11.42 13.86 -7.86
N SER A 220 11.31 12.79 -7.09
CA SER A 220 10.08 12.03 -6.84
C SER A 220 10.31 11.14 -5.61
N LEU A 221 9.23 10.77 -4.91
CA LEU A 221 9.29 9.80 -3.81
C LEU A 221 8.90 8.41 -4.32
N GLN A 222 9.64 7.40 -3.88
CA GLN A 222 9.41 6.01 -4.25
C GLN A 222 9.17 5.16 -3.00
N TYR A 223 8.44 4.07 -3.18
CA TYR A 223 8.26 3.03 -2.18
C TYR A 223 8.49 1.64 -2.79
N ARG A 224 8.85 0.67 -1.95
CA ARG A 224 8.80 -0.76 -2.27
C ARG A 224 8.17 -1.54 -1.12
N LEU A 225 7.71 -2.75 -1.41
CA LEU A 225 7.08 -3.63 -0.42
C LEU A 225 7.95 -4.87 -0.20
N LEU A 226 8.16 -5.21 1.06
CA LEU A 226 9.01 -6.30 1.51
C LEU A 226 8.20 -7.31 2.31
N ASP A 227 8.65 -8.56 2.30
CA ASP A 227 8.17 -9.60 3.20
C ASP A 227 8.76 -9.30 4.59
N ALA A 228 7.92 -8.99 5.58
CA ALA A 228 8.40 -8.63 6.92
C ALA A 228 9.06 -9.81 7.67
N SER A 229 8.89 -11.05 7.19
CA SER A 229 9.62 -12.20 7.72
C SER A 229 11.06 -12.32 7.16
N ASP A 230 11.35 -11.64 6.04
CA ASP A 230 12.66 -11.52 5.41
C ASP A 230 12.71 -10.27 4.52
N ASP A 231 13.18 -9.14 5.05
CA ASP A 231 13.30 -7.85 4.33
C ASP A 231 14.17 -7.91 3.06
N SER A 232 14.88 -9.03 2.79
CA SER A 232 15.57 -9.23 1.52
C SER A 232 14.65 -9.71 0.39
N THR A 233 13.46 -10.23 0.72
CA THR A 233 12.44 -10.69 -0.21
C THR A 233 11.50 -9.55 -0.62
N VAL A 234 11.58 -9.17 -1.89
CA VAL A 234 10.81 -8.04 -2.47
C VAL A 234 9.46 -8.53 -3.00
N LEU A 235 8.37 -8.08 -2.38
CA LEU A 235 6.98 -8.34 -2.80
C LEU A 235 6.51 -7.39 -3.91
N GLN A 236 7.07 -6.18 -3.95
CA GLN A 236 6.87 -5.19 -5.01
C GLN A 236 8.11 -4.32 -5.10
N ASP A 237 8.72 -4.20 -6.27
CA ASP A 237 9.89 -3.34 -6.49
C ASP A 237 9.50 -1.85 -6.56
N TRP A 238 10.50 -0.97 -6.59
CA TRP A 238 10.37 0.47 -6.46
C TRP A 238 9.35 1.12 -7.42
N ALA A 239 8.23 1.59 -6.85
CA ALA A 239 7.20 2.36 -7.53
C ALA A 239 7.23 3.82 -7.05
N THR A 240 6.98 4.77 -7.95
CA THR A 240 6.86 6.20 -7.60
C THR A 240 5.44 6.49 -7.12
N PHE A 241 5.28 7.05 -5.92
CA PHE A 241 3.97 7.47 -5.38
C PHE A 241 3.76 8.99 -5.45
N ASP A 242 4.82 9.78 -5.31
CA ASP A 242 4.79 11.23 -5.50
C ASP A 242 5.74 11.63 -6.63
N THR A 243 5.20 12.13 -7.74
CA THR A 243 5.95 12.52 -8.94
C THR A 243 6.42 13.97 -8.93
N SER A 244 6.00 14.78 -7.96
CA SER A 244 6.39 16.19 -7.83
C SER A 244 6.26 16.65 -6.37
N PRO A 245 7.02 16.04 -5.44
CA PRO A 245 6.95 16.34 -4.02
C PRO A 245 7.24 17.83 -3.76
N SER A 246 6.24 18.54 -3.24
CA SER A 246 6.28 19.99 -3.01
C SER A 246 5.85 20.35 -1.59
N GLY A 247 6.53 19.80 -0.59
CA GLY A 247 6.24 20.03 0.82
C GLY A 247 7.30 19.48 1.76
N VAL A 248 6.90 19.22 3.00
CA VAL A 248 7.68 18.49 4.02
C VAL A 248 7.07 17.11 4.32
N SER A 249 5.99 16.75 3.62
CA SER A 249 5.32 15.46 3.72
C SER A 249 4.55 15.12 2.45
N SER A 250 4.20 13.84 2.30
CA SER A 250 3.34 13.28 1.26
C SER A 250 2.65 12.03 1.80
N THR A 251 1.51 11.64 1.22
CA THR A 251 0.74 10.46 1.66
C THR A 251 0.97 9.32 0.67
N LEU A 252 1.38 8.17 1.18
CA LEU A 252 1.56 6.94 0.43
C LEU A 252 0.34 6.04 0.64
N SER A 253 -0.50 5.89 -0.38
CA SER A 253 -1.65 4.97 -0.39
C SER A 253 -1.30 3.67 -1.10
N ILE A 254 -1.48 2.53 -0.42
CA ILE A 254 -1.18 1.18 -0.93
C ILE A 254 -2.46 0.34 -0.90
N THR A 255 -3.01 0.00 -2.07
CA THR A 255 -4.17 -0.90 -2.20
C THR A 255 -3.71 -2.33 -2.50
N ARG A 256 -4.11 -3.32 -1.68
CA ARG A 256 -3.71 -4.73 -1.84
C ARG A 256 -4.81 -5.72 -1.45
N SER A 257 -4.74 -6.92 -2.04
CA SER A 257 -5.46 -8.11 -1.59
C SER A 257 -4.82 -8.71 -0.33
N PRO A 258 -5.55 -9.51 0.46
CA PRO A 258 -5.01 -10.20 1.63
C PRO A 258 -3.89 -11.20 1.29
N SER A 259 -2.98 -11.38 2.25
CA SER A 259 -1.92 -12.39 2.23
C SER A 259 -1.55 -12.78 3.66
N LEU A 260 -1.16 -14.04 3.88
CA LEU A 260 -0.65 -14.52 5.17
C LEU A 260 0.74 -13.99 5.50
N THR A 261 1.44 -13.44 4.51
CA THR A 261 2.75 -12.78 4.67
C THR A 261 2.58 -11.35 5.21
N PRO A 262 3.17 -10.98 6.36
CA PRO A 262 3.21 -9.59 6.82
C PRO A 262 4.05 -8.72 5.88
N ILE A 263 3.73 -7.43 5.82
CA ILE A 263 4.34 -6.49 4.87
C ILE A 263 5.13 -5.42 5.63
N HIS A 264 6.31 -5.09 5.13
CA HIS A 264 7.04 -3.85 5.45
C HIS A 264 7.09 -2.91 4.24
N VAL A 265 7.18 -1.60 4.51
CA VAL A 265 7.24 -0.55 3.49
C VAL A 265 8.55 0.22 3.62
N GLU A 266 9.36 0.21 2.57
CA GLU A 266 10.55 1.06 2.47
C GLU A 266 10.26 2.23 1.53
N VAL A 267 10.63 3.44 1.94
CA VAL A 267 10.49 4.67 1.15
C VAL A 267 11.85 5.30 0.87
N ARG A 268 11.99 6.01 -0.27
CA ARG A 268 13.23 6.72 -0.62
C ARG A 268 13.04 7.92 -1.55
N PHE A 269 14.10 8.71 -1.69
CA PHE A 269 14.25 9.68 -2.77
C PHE A 269 14.70 8.98 -4.07
N SER A 270 14.11 9.36 -5.22
CA SER A 270 14.50 8.79 -6.52
C SER A 270 15.85 9.27 -7.05
N ASN A 271 16.22 10.52 -6.75
CA ASN A 271 17.50 11.14 -7.09
C ASN A 271 18.63 10.79 -6.11
N GLU A 272 18.30 10.44 -4.87
CA GLU A 272 19.28 10.03 -3.85
C GLU A 272 18.80 8.77 -3.09
N PRO A 273 18.97 7.55 -3.67
CA PRO A 273 18.45 6.32 -3.06
C PRO A 273 19.06 5.94 -1.69
N SER A 274 20.13 6.61 -1.26
CA SER A 274 20.69 6.50 0.10
C SER A 274 19.88 7.24 1.16
N VAL A 275 19.00 8.15 0.76
CA VAL A 275 17.98 8.77 1.63
C VAL A 275 16.75 7.88 1.57
N ASN A 276 16.67 6.94 2.51
CA ASN A 276 15.59 5.96 2.67
C ASN A 276 15.20 5.79 4.15
N ASP A 277 14.01 5.25 4.37
CA ASP A 277 13.52 4.82 5.68
C ASP A 277 12.66 3.56 5.51
N LEU A 278 12.60 2.72 6.55
CA LEU A 278 11.90 1.44 6.57
C LEU A 278 10.89 1.40 7.72
N GLN A 279 9.64 1.16 7.39
CA GLN A 279 8.55 0.89 8.34
C GLN A 279 8.66 -0.57 8.81
N THR A 280 8.73 -0.81 10.13
CA THR A 280 9.17 -2.09 10.76
C THR A 280 8.12 -2.78 11.65
N ASN A 281 6.91 -2.24 11.75
CA ASN A 281 5.78 -2.93 12.38
C ASN A 281 5.03 -3.82 11.35
N ASP A 282 4.82 -5.10 11.67
CA ASP A 282 4.01 -6.02 10.85
C ASP A 282 2.59 -5.50 10.61
N TRP A 283 2.15 -5.43 9.35
CA TRP A 283 0.74 -5.19 9.00
C TRP A 283 0.23 -6.14 7.90
N TYR A 284 -1.09 -6.29 7.88
CA TYR A 284 -1.81 -7.24 7.04
C TYR A 284 -3.07 -6.61 6.44
N VAL A 285 -3.42 -7.00 5.22
CA VAL A 285 -4.81 -6.89 4.72
C VAL A 285 -5.54 -8.16 5.16
N ALA A 286 -6.64 -8.00 5.90
CA ALA A 286 -7.22 -9.07 6.71
C ALA A 286 -8.74 -8.94 6.91
N ASP A 287 -9.33 -9.93 7.58
CA ASP A 287 -10.67 -9.84 8.17
C ASP A 287 -10.62 -9.77 9.69
N ILE A 288 -11.29 -8.77 10.25
CA ILE A 288 -11.37 -8.49 11.67
C ILE A 288 -12.75 -8.96 12.17
N ILE A 289 -12.79 -9.89 13.11
CA ILE A 289 -14.03 -10.49 13.61
C ILE A 289 -14.25 -10.04 15.05
N LEU A 290 -15.40 -9.43 15.34
CA LEU A 290 -15.82 -9.12 16.70
C LEU A 290 -16.63 -10.29 17.27
N ILE A 291 -16.22 -10.83 18.42
CA ILE A 291 -17.00 -11.80 19.18
C ILE A 291 -17.55 -11.10 20.43
N GLY A 292 -18.87 -11.10 20.61
CA GLY A 292 -19.55 -10.57 21.79
C GLY A 292 -20.59 -11.52 22.36
N GLY A 293 -21.04 -11.27 23.59
CA GLY A 293 -22.08 -12.04 24.27
C GLY A 293 -21.64 -12.55 25.63
N GLN A 294 -21.99 -13.79 25.95
CA GLN A 294 -21.71 -14.41 27.26
C GLN A 294 -20.61 -15.51 27.18
N SER A 295 -20.61 -16.47 28.11
CA SER A 295 -19.60 -17.54 28.21
C SER A 295 -19.37 -18.28 26.91
N LEU A 296 -20.42 -18.75 26.23
CA LEU A 296 -20.29 -19.43 24.92
C LEU A 296 -19.68 -18.58 23.80
N SER A 297 -19.57 -17.25 23.98
CA SER A 297 -18.77 -16.36 23.13
C SER A 297 -17.34 -16.18 23.68
N GLU A 298 -17.18 -15.98 25.00
CA GLU A 298 -15.87 -15.94 25.67
C GLU A 298 -15.02 -17.20 25.37
N ASP A 299 -15.64 -18.36 25.57
CA ASP A 299 -15.09 -19.70 25.46
C ASP A 299 -14.62 -20.05 24.04
N MET A 300 -15.10 -19.34 23.01
CA MET A 300 -14.59 -19.47 21.63
C MET A 300 -13.08 -19.26 21.55
N ASN A 301 -12.50 -18.41 22.43
CA ASN A 301 -11.06 -18.09 22.47
C ASN A 301 -10.31 -18.75 23.64
N THR A 302 -11.01 -19.28 24.66
CA THR A 302 -10.37 -19.78 25.90
C THR A 302 -10.45 -21.30 26.05
N ASP A 303 -11.46 -21.97 25.50
CA ASP A 303 -11.63 -23.42 25.65
C ASP A 303 -10.89 -24.25 24.60
N GLY A 304 -10.34 -25.38 25.06
CA GLY A 304 -9.52 -26.30 24.28
C GLY A 304 -8.14 -25.73 23.89
N VAL A 305 -7.15 -26.61 23.68
CA VAL A 305 -5.79 -26.23 23.24
C VAL A 305 -5.72 -26.28 21.72
N VAL A 306 -5.15 -25.24 21.09
CA VAL A 306 -4.96 -25.18 19.64
C VAL A 306 -3.48 -25.13 19.27
N THR A 307 -3.17 -25.60 18.07
CA THR A 307 -1.86 -25.36 17.46
C THR A 307 -1.92 -24.00 16.75
N PRO A 308 -0.92 -23.12 16.90
CA PRO A 308 -0.81 -21.88 16.13
C PRO A 308 -1.07 -22.09 14.64
N LEU A 309 -1.81 -21.16 14.05
CA LEU A 309 -2.13 -21.11 12.63
C LEU A 309 -1.59 -19.81 12.05
N ASP A 310 -0.86 -19.90 10.94
CA ASP A 310 -0.28 -18.73 10.27
C ASP A 310 -1.39 -17.77 9.80
N GLY A 311 -1.22 -16.48 10.07
CA GLY A 311 -2.23 -15.45 9.79
C GLY A 311 -3.44 -15.42 10.74
N TYR A 312 -3.48 -16.24 11.80
CA TYR A 312 -4.54 -16.16 12.84
C TYR A 312 -4.05 -15.49 14.12
N PHE A 313 -4.72 -14.39 14.50
CA PHE A 313 -4.41 -13.61 15.70
C PHE A 313 -5.64 -13.34 16.56
N VAL A 314 -5.42 -13.20 17.86
CA VAL A 314 -6.44 -12.78 18.85
C VAL A 314 -6.00 -11.50 19.56
N TYR A 315 -6.93 -10.60 19.82
CA TYR A 315 -6.64 -9.37 20.56
C TYR A 315 -6.48 -9.66 22.06
N SER A 316 -5.37 -9.22 22.64
CA SER A 316 -5.07 -9.36 24.06
C SER A 316 -4.16 -8.24 24.55
N ASN A 317 -4.44 -7.69 25.74
CA ASN A 317 -3.58 -6.71 26.43
C ASN A 317 -3.14 -5.48 25.58
N GLY A 318 -3.95 -5.03 24.61
CA GLY A 318 -3.69 -3.81 23.83
C GLY A 318 -3.11 -4.03 22.43
N GLY A 319 -2.87 -5.28 22.02
CA GLY A 319 -2.37 -5.66 20.70
C GLY A 319 -2.84 -7.07 20.28
N PHE A 320 -2.35 -7.54 19.13
CA PHE A 320 -2.67 -8.86 18.59
C PHE A 320 -1.56 -9.88 18.88
N VAL A 321 -1.96 -11.09 19.30
CA VAL A 321 -1.07 -12.20 19.63
C VAL A 321 -1.55 -13.49 18.98
N THR A 322 -0.63 -14.41 18.72
CA THR A 322 -0.95 -15.75 18.24
C THR A 322 -1.63 -16.57 19.36
N PRO A 323 -2.83 -17.15 19.13
CA PRO A 323 -3.56 -17.90 20.15
C PRO A 323 -2.95 -19.28 20.41
N THR A 324 -3.14 -19.76 21.65
CA THR A 324 -2.79 -21.13 22.09
C THR A 324 -4.01 -21.92 22.61
N THR A 325 -5.16 -21.26 22.75
CA THR A 325 -6.46 -21.80 23.15
C THR A 325 -7.58 -21.33 22.23
N GLY A 326 -8.78 -21.90 22.36
CA GLY A 326 -9.97 -21.45 21.63
C GLY A 326 -10.24 -22.25 20.37
N VAL A 327 -10.66 -23.50 20.53
CA VAL A 327 -10.91 -24.42 19.40
C VAL A 327 -12.02 -23.94 18.47
N GLY A 328 -13.01 -23.21 18.99
CA GLY A 328 -14.11 -22.64 18.19
C GLY A 328 -13.67 -21.47 17.31
N ALA A 329 -12.96 -20.49 17.88
CA ALA A 329 -12.41 -19.37 17.12
C ALA A 329 -11.33 -19.81 16.12
N ASN A 330 -10.51 -20.81 16.48
CA ASN A 330 -9.58 -21.45 15.57
C ASN A 330 -10.28 -22.16 14.40
N ALA A 331 -11.46 -22.77 14.62
CA ALA A 331 -12.25 -23.37 13.54
C ALA A 331 -12.79 -22.30 12.56
N ILE A 332 -13.21 -21.12 13.05
CA ILE A 332 -13.57 -19.97 12.20
C ILE A 332 -12.37 -19.53 11.37
N ALA A 333 -11.25 -19.23 12.02
CA ALA A 333 -10.05 -18.70 11.37
C ALA A 333 -9.48 -19.70 10.35
N SER A 334 -9.35 -20.97 10.72
CA SER A 334 -8.87 -22.05 9.85
C SER A 334 -9.71 -22.18 8.57
N ALA A 335 -11.03 -22.09 8.68
CA ALA A 335 -11.92 -22.16 7.53
C ALA A 335 -11.70 -20.98 6.57
N ILE A 336 -11.73 -19.74 7.07
CA ILE A 336 -11.56 -18.52 6.27
C ILE A 336 -10.16 -18.45 5.62
N ILE A 337 -9.10 -18.73 6.40
CA ILE A 337 -7.72 -18.76 5.91
C ILE A 337 -7.57 -19.80 4.79
N THR A 338 -8.11 -21.01 4.97
CA THR A 338 -8.02 -22.09 3.96
C THR A 338 -8.78 -21.76 2.68
N ALA A 339 -9.93 -21.09 2.78
CA ALA A 339 -10.78 -20.79 1.63
C ALA A 339 -10.30 -19.60 0.79
N GLU A 340 -9.63 -18.62 1.41
CA GLU A 340 -9.35 -17.33 0.77
C GLU A 340 -7.94 -16.77 0.96
N ASN A 341 -7.03 -17.51 1.61
CA ASN A 341 -5.68 -17.04 1.95
C ASN A 341 -5.69 -15.72 2.77
N CYS A 342 -6.78 -15.47 3.52
CA CYS A 342 -7.01 -14.23 4.24
C CYS A 342 -6.65 -14.36 5.73
N PRO A 343 -5.74 -13.54 6.26
CA PRO A 343 -5.51 -13.45 7.70
C PRO A 343 -6.80 -13.11 8.47
N VAL A 344 -6.91 -13.63 9.69
CA VAL A 344 -8.07 -13.47 10.56
C VAL A 344 -7.65 -12.94 11.92
N PHE A 345 -8.26 -11.83 12.32
CA PHE A 345 -7.96 -11.09 13.54
C PHE A 345 -9.20 -11.03 14.43
N ILE A 346 -9.20 -11.79 15.53
CA ILE A 346 -10.39 -11.94 16.38
C ILE A 346 -10.28 -11.05 17.62
N ILE A 347 -11.26 -10.16 17.78
CA ILE A 347 -11.45 -9.32 18.97
C ILE A 347 -12.59 -9.97 19.76
N ASN A 348 -12.28 -10.68 20.84
CA ASN A 348 -13.28 -11.31 21.69
C ASN A 348 -13.50 -10.50 22.96
N THR A 349 -14.75 -10.07 23.17
CA THR A 349 -15.22 -9.30 24.33
C THR A 349 -16.44 -9.95 24.99
N GLY A 350 -16.74 -11.22 24.67
CA GLY A 350 -17.71 -12.04 25.38
C GLY A 350 -17.32 -12.22 26.86
N VAL A 351 -18.30 -12.20 27.77
CA VAL A 351 -18.04 -12.36 29.22
C VAL A 351 -19.12 -13.23 29.88
N GLY A 352 -18.68 -14.29 30.53
CA GLY A 352 -19.48 -15.29 31.22
C GLY A 352 -20.46 -14.73 32.24
N GLY A 353 -21.65 -15.31 32.29
CA GLY A 353 -22.68 -14.96 33.27
C GLY A 353 -23.41 -13.64 33.05
N THR A 354 -23.12 -12.90 31.97
CA THR A 354 -23.72 -11.58 31.70
C THR A 354 -25.09 -11.64 31.00
N ALA A 355 -25.92 -10.63 31.27
CA ALA A 355 -27.21 -10.42 30.61
C ALA A 355 -27.14 -9.32 29.53
N LEU A 356 -28.03 -9.38 28.54
CA LEU A 356 -28.25 -8.25 27.62
C LEU A 356 -29.16 -7.21 28.28
N THR A 357 -30.21 -7.66 28.98
CA THR A 357 -31.06 -6.82 29.82
C THR A 357 -30.46 -6.62 31.21
N GLN A 358 -31.09 -5.79 32.03
CA GLN A 358 -30.49 -5.23 33.24
C GLN A 358 -30.58 -6.16 34.47
N GLU A 359 -29.46 -6.42 35.14
CA GLU A 359 -29.47 -6.73 36.58
C GLU A 359 -29.38 -5.48 37.47
N SER A 360 -29.99 -5.57 38.64
CA SER A 360 -29.95 -4.51 39.65
C SER A 360 -28.63 -4.52 40.44
N GLY A 361 -27.64 -3.76 39.98
CA GLY A 361 -26.51 -3.31 40.81
C GLY A 361 -25.14 -3.94 40.50
N GLN A 362 -25.00 -4.62 39.37
CA GLN A 362 -23.74 -5.20 38.88
C GLN A 362 -23.18 -4.36 37.69
N THR A 363 -21.93 -4.59 37.30
CA THR A 363 -21.19 -3.81 36.26
C THR A 363 -21.22 -4.43 34.86
N ASP A 364 -21.82 -5.60 34.67
CA ASP A 364 -21.44 -6.48 33.57
C ASP A 364 -22.64 -6.75 32.62
N TYR A 365 -23.15 -5.68 31.98
CA TYR A 365 -24.27 -5.74 31.01
C TYR A 365 -23.96 -5.04 29.70
N TRP A 366 -24.49 -5.60 28.62
CA TRP A 366 -24.25 -5.12 27.26
C TRP A 366 -25.03 -3.85 26.90
N ASN A 367 -26.28 -3.70 27.34
CA ASN A 367 -27.13 -2.61 26.83
C ASN A 367 -26.91 -1.23 27.49
N ARG A 368 -25.79 -0.98 28.21
CA ARG A 368 -25.47 0.36 28.77
C ARG A 368 -24.60 1.21 27.86
N SER A 369 -24.89 2.52 27.81
CA SER A 369 -24.15 3.50 27.00
C SER A 369 -23.02 4.22 27.74
N SER A 370 -22.91 4.09 29.07
CA SER A 370 -21.86 4.74 29.86
C SER A 370 -21.63 4.10 31.23
N GLY A 371 -20.36 3.84 31.58
CA GLY A 371 -19.88 3.57 32.93
C GLY A 371 -20.18 2.18 33.50
N GLY A 372 -19.13 1.35 33.63
CA GLY A 372 -19.23 -0.01 34.19
C GLY A 372 -20.21 -0.86 33.40
N SER A 373 -19.81 -1.22 32.17
CA SER A 373 -20.59 -1.98 31.20
C SER A 373 -19.70 -2.41 30.04
N LEU A 374 -19.94 -3.61 29.50
CA LEU A 374 -19.08 -4.24 28.48
C LEU A 374 -19.05 -3.53 27.12
N TRP A 375 -20.05 -2.70 26.83
CA TRP A 375 -20.15 -2.02 25.54
C TRP A 375 -19.04 -0.97 25.33
N PRO A 376 -18.84 0.04 26.20
CA PRO A 376 -17.65 0.91 26.16
C PRO A 376 -16.32 0.17 26.07
N ASP A 377 -16.16 -0.94 26.81
CA ASP A 377 -14.91 -1.72 26.77
C ASP A 377 -14.72 -2.44 25.43
N THR A 378 -15.81 -2.92 24.82
CA THR A 378 -15.82 -3.45 23.44
C THR A 378 -15.45 -2.38 22.42
N VAL A 379 -16.03 -1.19 22.53
CA VAL A 379 -15.70 -0.04 21.66
C VAL A 379 -14.23 0.35 21.84
N ASN A 380 -13.71 0.40 23.07
CA ASN A 380 -12.30 0.69 23.33
C ASN A 380 -11.36 -0.38 22.76
N ALA A 381 -11.73 -1.68 22.87
CA ALA A 381 -10.96 -2.77 22.30
C ALA A 381 -10.88 -2.67 20.77
N VAL A 382 -12.03 -2.50 20.09
CA VAL A 382 -12.06 -2.33 18.63
C VAL A 382 -11.31 -1.08 18.19
N ASN A 383 -11.50 0.08 18.83
CA ASN A 383 -10.73 1.30 18.52
C ASN A 383 -9.22 1.07 18.68
N THR A 384 -8.79 0.39 19.74
CA THR A 384 -7.37 0.17 20.05
C THR A 384 -6.70 -0.85 19.12
N ALA A 385 -7.48 -1.81 18.62
CA ALA A 385 -7.06 -2.83 17.66
C ALA A 385 -7.01 -2.30 16.21
N THR A 386 -8.02 -1.51 15.83
CA THR A 386 -8.21 -0.94 14.48
C THR A 386 -7.64 0.48 14.31
N SER A 387 -6.82 0.94 15.26
CA SER A 387 -6.23 2.30 15.26
C SER A 387 -7.26 3.44 15.08
N GLY A 388 -8.51 3.21 15.51
CA GLY A 388 -9.64 4.14 15.38
C GLY A 388 -10.51 3.97 14.14
N ALA A 389 -10.19 3.07 13.22
CA ALA A 389 -10.98 2.86 12.00
C ALA A 389 -12.39 2.32 12.28
N ASN A 390 -12.56 1.48 13.31
CA ASN A 390 -13.85 0.87 13.70
C ASN A 390 -14.53 0.01 12.61
N GLU A 391 -13.77 -0.42 11.61
CA GLU A 391 -14.23 -1.34 10.56
C GLU A 391 -13.98 -2.80 10.98
N ILE A 392 -14.98 -3.67 10.79
CA ILE A 392 -14.87 -5.11 11.05
C ILE A 392 -15.61 -5.91 9.97
N ALA A 393 -15.19 -7.15 9.74
CA ALA A 393 -15.75 -8.03 8.71
C ALA A 393 -17.18 -8.49 9.03
N PHE A 394 -17.43 -8.85 10.29
CA PHE A 394 -18.74 -9.19 10.85
C PHE A 394 -18.65 -9.28 12.39
N MET A 395 -19.80 -9.31 13.06
CA MET A 395 -19.90 -9.59 14.49
C MET A 395 -20.52 -10.97 14.75
N TRP A 396 -19.86 -11.83 15.52
CA TRP A 396 -20.44 -13.02 16.13
C TRP A 396 -21.09 -12.69 17.47
N TRP A 397 -22.33 -13.14 17.68
CA TRP A 397 -23.09 -12.93 18.91
C TRP A 397 -23.79 -14.19 19.40
N HIS A 398 -23.57 -14.54 20.66
CA HIS A 398 -24.39 -15.51 21.37
C HIS A 398 -24.59 -15.10 22.84
N GLN A 399 -25.85 -14.83 23.21
CA GLN A 399 -26.26 -14.35 24.53
C GLN A 399 -27.71 -14.77 24.80
N GLY A 400 -28.08 -14.92 26.08
CA GLY A 400 -29.48 -15.00 26.52
C GLY A 400 -29.74 -15.90 27.74
N THR A 401 -28.74 -16.64 28.23
CA THR A 401 -28.93 -17.57 29.35
C THR A 401 -29.26 -16.86 30.64
N LYS A 402 -28.58 -15.74 30.93
CA LYS A 402 -28.78 -14.98 32.15
C LYS A 402 -30.18 -14.35 32.18
N ASP A 403 -30.58 -13.71 31.08
CA ASP A 403 -31.92 -13.15 30.86
C ASP A 403 -33.02 -14.21 31.02
N SER A 404 -32.80 -15.43 30.51
CA SER A 404 -33.76 -16.53 30.68
C SER A 404 -33.90 -17.00 32.14
N LEU A 405 -32.79 -17.06 32.89
CA LEU A 405 -32.78 -17.40 34.32
C LEU A 405 -33.49 -16.33 35.17
N GLU A 406 -33.53 -15.09 34.69
CA GLU A 406 -34.21 -13.96 35.34
C GLU A 406 -35.68 -13.81 34.92
N GLY A 407 -36.17 -14.66 34.00
CA GLY A 407 -37.57 -14.65 33.55
C GLY A 407 -37.90 -13.46 32.64
N VAL A 408 -36.91 -12.92 31.93
CA VAL A 408 -37.09 -11.85 30.94
C VAL A 408 -38.04 -12.32 29.85
N THR A 409 -39.03 -11.48 29.50
CA THR A 409 -40.02 -11.82 28.47
C THR A 409 -39.47 -11.58 27.07
N GLU A 410 -40.06 -12.27 26.09
CA GLU A 410 -39.73 -12.15 24.66
C GLU A 410 -39.69 -10.68 24.21
N THR A 411 -40.74 -9.90 24.53
CA THR A 411 -40.83 -8.48 24.16
C THR A 411 -39.71 -7.63 24.78
N GLN A 412 -39.30 -7.93 26.01
CA GLN A 412 -38.20 -7.21 26.67
C GLN A 412 -36.86 -7.52 26.02
N TYR A 413 -36.59 -8.81 25.75
CA TYR A 413 -35.33 -9.23 25.15
C TYR A 413 -35.23 -8.78 23.68
N LEU A 414 -36.30 -8.90 22.89
CA LEU A 414 -36.36 -8.38 21.51
C LEU A 414 -36.15 -6.86 21.47
N SER A 415 -36.72 -6.10 22.42
CA SER A 415 -36.46 -4.66 22.51
C SER A 415 -35.00 -4.34 22.80
N ALA A 416 -34.32 -5.15 23.62
CA ALA A 416 -32.91 -4.96 23.96
C ALA A 416 -31.98 -5.37 22.82
N LEU A 417 -32.27 -6.45 22.08
CA LEU A 417 -31.55 -6.81 20.85
C LEU A 417 -31.61 -5.67 19.81
N ASN A 418 -32.81 -5.12 19.59
CA ASN A 418 -33.00 -4.00 18.66
C ASN A 418 -32.19 -2.77 19.07
N GLU A 419 -32.22 -2.37 20.34
CA GLU A 419 -31.42 -1.23 20.82
C GLU A 419 -29.91 -1.51 20.68
N PHE A 420 -29.46 -2.68 21.13
CA PHE A 420 -28.06 -3.06 21.12
C PHE A 420 -27.50 -3.10 19.70
N PHE A 421 -28.14 -3.81 18.77
CA PHE A 421 -27.62 -3.92 17.40
C PHE A 421 -27.78 -2.63 16.58
N THR A 422 -28.75 -1.77 16.90
CA THR A 422 -28.78 -0.39 16.39
C THR A 422 -27.54 0.39 16.84
N ARG A 423 -27.12 0.21 18.11
CA ARG A 423 -25.91 0.85 18.66
C ARG A 423 -24.62 0.28 18.06
N VAL A 424 -24.55 -1.05 17.87
CA VAL A 424 -23.45 -1.74 17.19
C VAL A 424 -23.25 -1.16 15.78
N ARG A 425 -24.29 -1.17 14.94
CA ARG A 425 -24.24 -0.65 13.56
C ARG A 425 -24.11 0.87 13.44
N GLY A 426 -24.38 1.60 14.53
CA GLY A 426 -24.11 3.04 14.63
C GLY A 426 -22.68 3.38 15.07
N THR A 427 -21.86 2.38 15.43
CA THR A 427 -20.51 2.55 15.98
C THR A 427 -19.44 1.84 15.17
N PHE A 428 -19.74 0.65 14.66
CA PHE A 428 -18.86 -0.14 13.79
C PHE A 428 -19.48 -0.24 12.39
N SER A 429 -18.64 -0.13 11.36
CA SER A 429 -19.02 -0.36 9.97
C SER A 429 -18.64 -1.78 9.53
N GLY A 430 -19.41 -2.32 8.59
CA GLY A 430 -19.04 -3.53 7.85
C GLY A 430 -18.04 -3.22 6.74
N LYS A 431 -17.69 -4.23 5.95
CA LYS A 431 -16.64 -4.16 4.91
C LYS A 431 -16.83 -2.98 3.94
N GLY A 432 -15.85 -2.07 3.90
CA GLY A 432 -15.88 -0.89 3.04
C GLY A 432 -17.01 0.09 3.36
N GLY A 433 -17.41 0.19 4.63
CA GLY A 433 -18.50 1.07 5.06
C GLY A 433 -19.90 0.48 4.90
N SER A 434 -20.04 -0.85 4.70
CA SER A 434 -21.34 -1.52 4.58
C SER A 434 -22.13 -1.49 5.91
N THR A 435 -23.41 -1.88 5.85
CA THR A 435 -24.16 -2.18 7.08
C THR A 435 -23.62 -3.46 7.67
N LEU A 436 -22.99 -3.36 8.86
CA LEU A 436 -22.34 -4.49 9.51
C LEU A 436 -23.23 -5.72 9.62
N GLU A 437 -22.72 -6.80 9.05
CA GLU A 437 -23.26 -8.15 9.08
C GLU A 437 -23.09 -8.76 10.48
N ILE A 438 -24.13 -9.43 10.96
CA ILE A 438 -24.17 -10.05 12.28
C ILE A 438 -24.42 -11.54 12.10
N ILE A 439 -23.54 -12.37 12.67
CA ILE A 439 -23.80 -13.79 12.86
C ILE A 439 -24.34 -13.99 14.27
N MET A 440 -25.57 -14.48 14.41
CA MET A 440 -26.19 -14.68 15.73
C MET A 440 -26.67 -16.12 15.93
N ALA A 441 -26.16 -16.82 16.95
CA ALA A 441 -26.83 -18.05 17.35
C ALA A 441 -28.16 -17.77 18.07
N THR A 442 -29.16 -18.58 17.75
CA THR A 442 -30.37 -18.70 18.60
C THR A 442 -30.00 -19.36 19.93
N PHE A 443 -30.94 -19.49 20.85
CA PHE A 443 -30.66 -20.02 22.19
C PHE A 443 -30.96 -21.52 22.29
N GLY A 444 -30.10 -22.28 22.97
CA GLY A 444 -30.14 -23.74 23.00
C GLY A 444 -30.90 -24.32 24.19
N ARG A 445 -30.83 -25.63 24.35
CA ARG A 445 -31.34 -26.32 25.53
C ARG A 445 -30.48 -25.95 26.74
N ASP A 446 -31.09 -25.44 27.80
CA ASP A 446 -30.45 -25.45 29.13
C ASP A 446 -30.99 -26.66 29.88
N THR A 447 -30.11 -27.56 30.29
CA THR A 447 -30.50 -28.76 31.04
C THR A 447 -30.34 -28.59 32.55
N ARG A 448 -29.90 -27.41 33.03
CA ARG A 448 -29.85 -27.08 34.45
C ARG A 448 -31.26 -26.79 34.95
N GLY A 449 -31.75 -27.64 35.85
CA GLY A 449 -33.05 -27.44 36.50
C GLY A 449 -33.07 -26.14 37.30
N GLY A 450 -33.77 -25.13 36.79
CA GLY A 450 -33.88 -23.81 37.42
C GLY A 450 -34.76 -22.84 36.64
N ALA A 451 -34.61 -22.81 35.31
CA ALA A 451 -35.54 -22.09 34.44
C ALA A 451 -36.73 -22.98 34.02
N THR A 452 -37.86 -22.35 33.80
CA THR A 452 -38.99 -22.98 33.10
C THR A 452 -38.71 -23.02 31.60
N ASN A 453 -39.07 -24.09 30.89
CA ASN A 453 -39.00 -24.14 29.42
C ASN A 453 -39.58 -22.88 28.75
N THR A 454 -40.58 -22.25 29.37
CA THR A 454 -41.23 -21.02 28.93
C THR A 454 -40.30 -19.80 28.82
N SER A 455 -39.36 -19.58 29.76
CA SER A 455 -38.45 -18.42 29.69
C SER A 455 -37.34 -18.65 28.67
N HIS A 456 -36.80 -19.87 28.59
CA HIS A 456 -35.83 -20.24 27.53
C HIS A 456 -36.43 -20.10 26.14
N GLN A 457 -37.69 -20.52 25.98
CA GLN A 457 -38.40 -20.34 24.72
C GLN A 457 -38.64 -18.86 24.41
N ALA A 458 -39.02 -18.03 25.39
CA ALA A 458 -39.22 -16.59 25.18
C ALA A 458 -37.95 -15.84 24.70
N ILE A 459 -36.76 -16.22 25.19
CA ILE A 459 -35.49 -15.66 24.71
C ILE A 459 -35.19 -16.13 23.27
N ARG A 460 -35.41 -17.43 22.99
CA ARG A 460 -35.25 -18.02 21.65
C ARG A 460 -36.18 -17.37 20.62
N ASP A 461 -37.46 -17.21 20.96
CA ASP A 461 -38.46 -16.58 20.10
C ASP A 461 -38.08 -15.12 19.79
N ALA A 462 -37.58 -14.38 20.79
CA ALA A 462 -37.09 -13.01 20.60
C ALA A 462 -35.87 -12.93 19.65
N GLN A 463 -34.92 -13.87 19.73
CA GLN A 463 -33.79 -13.92 18.79
C GLN A 463 -34.26 -14.26 17.38
N ILE A 464 -35.13 -15.26 17.22
CA ILE A 464 -35.72 -15.64 15.93
C ILE A 464 -36.46 -14.45 15.32
N ASN A 465 -37.28 -13.75 16.12
CA ASN A 465 -38.00 -12.56 15.68
C ASN A 465 -37.04 -11.43 15.25
N TYR A 466 -35.90 -11.25 15.93
CA TYR A 466 -34.87 -10.32 15.48
C TYR A 466 -34.26 -10.74 14.14
N ILE A 467 -33.80 -12.00 14.03
CA ILE A 467 -33.20 -12.58 12.80
C ILE A 467 -34.13 -12.44 11.59
N VAL A 468 -35.42 -12.74 11.76
CA VAL A 468 -36.42 -12.65 10.69
C VAL A 468 -36.73 -11.20 10.32
N SER A 469 -36.57 -10.26 11.25
CA SER A 469 -36.82 -8.82 11.01
C SER A 469 -35.64 -8.06 10.39
N ASP A 470 -34.44 -8.63 10.41
CA ASP A 470 -33.20 -7.94 10.03
C ASP A 470 -32.47 -8.64 8.87
N ASP A 471 -32.40 -7.96 7.72
CA ASP A 471 -31.85 -8.55 6.50
C ASP A 471 -30.35 -8.88 6.57
N ASN A 472 -29.60 -8.25 7.48
CA ASN A 472 -28.15 -8.40 7.64
C ASN A 472 -27.77 -9.23 8.89
N THR A 473 -28.71 -10.03 9.42
CA THR A 473 -28.46 -10.99 10.49
C THR A 473 -28.57 -12.42 9.97
N TYR A 474 -27.49 -13.17 10.13
CA TYR A 474 -27.28 -14.52 9.62
C TYR A 474 -27.20 -15.48 10.80
N PRO A 475 -28.13 -16.42 10.97
CA PRO A 475 -28.20 -17.15 12.22
C PRO A 475 -27.47 -18.48 12.16
N VAL A 476 -26.97 -18.89 13.31
CA VAL A 476 -26.28 -20.16 13.54
C VAL A 476 -27.09 -21.01 14.50
N ASN A 477 -26.99 -22.33 14.37
CA ASN A 477 -27.67 -23.25 15.27
C ASN A 477 -26.81 -23.55 16.49
N VAL A 478 -27.50 -23.84 17.59
CA VAL A 478 -26.83 -24.15 18.84
C VAL A 478 -26.27 -25.56 18.78
N TYR A 479 -25.04 -25.67 19.28
CA TYR A 479 -24.23 -26.87 19.35
C TYR A 479 -24.97 -28.11 19.84
N THR A 480 -24.63 -29.25 19.25
CA THR A 480 -25.31 -30.53 19.46
C THR A 480 -24.95 -31.24 20.78
N SER A 481 -23.88 -30.84 21.47
CA SER A 481 -23.39 -31.49 22.69
C SER A 481 -22.91 -30.51 23.76
N GLN A 482 -23.33 -30.75 25.01
CA GLN A 482 -23.01 -29.93 26.17
C GLN A 482 -22.06 -30.65 27.14
N ASN A 483 -21.33 -29.88 27.93
CA ASN A 483 -20.55 -30.37 29.06
C ASN A 483 -21.45 -30.92 30.19
N GLU A 484 -20.85 -31.54 31.22
CA GLU A 484 -21.58 -32.10 32.37
C GLU A 484 -22.41 -31.07 33.14
N ASP A 485 -22.13 -29.77 32.99
CA ASP A 485 -22.89 -28.68 33.57
C ASP A 485 -24.21 -28.37 32.86
N GLY A 486 -24.45 -28.95 31.69
CA GLY A 486 -25.70 -28.82 30.96
C GLY A 486 -25.94 -27.47 30.27
N VAL A 487 -24.90 -26.63 30.13
CA VAL A 487 -24.98 -25.35 29.39
C VAL A 487 -23.78 -25.03 28.51
N HIS A 488 -22.53 -25.26 28.92
CA HIS A 488 -21.39 -24.94 28.05
C HIS A 488 -21.19 -26.03 26.99
N ALA A 489 -20.63 -25.66 25.84
CA ALA A 489 -20.37 -26.58 24.74
C ALA A 489 -19.14 -27.45 25.03
N THR A 490 -19.11 -28.66 24.48
CA THR A 490 -17.87 -29.46 24.44
C THR A 490 -16.90 -28.90 23.38
N ASP A 491 -15.60 -29.18 23.47
CA ASP A 491 -14.60 -28.80 22.44
C ASP A 491 -15.06 -29.13 21.01
N ALA A 492 -15.63 -30.33 20.81
CA ALA A 492 -16.15 -30.78 19.52
C ALA A 492 -17.35 -29.95 19.03
N ALA A 493 -18.18 -29.49 19.97
CA ALA A 493 -19.31 -28.61 19.71
C ALA A 493 -18.87 -27.15 19.44
N TYR A 494 -17.81 -26.65 20.08
CA TYR A 494 -17.22 -25.35 19.72
C TYR A 494 -16.60 -25.38 18.31
N ILE A 495 -15.97 -26.50 17.91
CA ILE A 495 -15.49 -26.70 16.53
C ILE A 495 -16.66 -26.70 15.55
N GLU A 496 -17.75 -27.44 15.83
CA GLU A 496 -18.98 -27.42 15.01
C GLU A 496 -19.54 -25.99 14.88
N LEU A 497 -19.58 -25.24 15.99
CA LEU A 497 -20.09 -23.87 16.03
C LEU A 497 -19.23 -22.92 15.19
N GLY A 498 -17.90 -23.02 15.30
CA GLY A 498 -16.98 -22.23 14.48
C GLY A 498 -17.08 -22.54 12.99
N GLN A 499 -17.32 -23.81 12.63
CA GLN A 499 -17.60 -24.21 11.24
C GLN A 499 -18.91 -23.61 10.72
N GLN A 500 -19.98 -23.59 11.52
CA GLN A 500 -21.25 -22.93 11.14
C GLN A 500 -21.07 -21.43 10.91
N VAL A 501 -20.36 -20.75 11.81
CA VAL A 501 -20.04 -19.31 11.67
C VAL A 501 -19.24 -19.04 10.39
N ALA A 502 -18.24 -19.88 10.08
CA ALA A 502 -17.50 -19.77 8.81
C ALA A 502 -18.38 -20.05 7.57
N THR A 503 -19.41 -20.89 7.67
CA THR A 503 -20.28 -21.19 6.53
C THR A 503 -21.24 -20.02 6.25
N GLN A 504 -21.80 -19.38 7.30
CA GLN A 504 -22.54 -18.10 7.14
C GLN A 504 -21.67 -17.01 6.51
N TYR A 505 -20.41 -16.94 6.91
CA TYR A 505 -19.44 -16.00 6.36
C TYR A 505 -19.25 -16.22 4.84
N TYR A 506 -19.13 -17.46 4.36
CA TYR A 506 -19.04 -17.74 2.92
C TYR A 506 -20.29 -17.30 2.15
N VAL A 507 -21.48 -17.36 2.77
CA VAL A 507 -22.73 -16.82 2.18
C VAL A 507 -22.71 -15.30 2.06
N MET A 508 -22.27 -14.59 3.10
CA MET A 508 -22.10 -13.12 3.05
C MET A 508 -21.16 -12.70 1.94
N ARG A 509 -20.11 -13.51 1.71
CA ARG A 509 -19.12 -13.30 0.66
C ARG A 509 -19.55 -13.78 -0.72
N GLY A 510 -20.71 -14.42 -0.85
CA GLY A 510 -21.22 -14.97 -2.11
C GLY A 510 -20.42 -16.15 -2.67
N LEU A 511 -19.49 -16.71 -1.89
CA LEU A 511 -18.57 -17.79 -2.30
C LEU A 511 -19.31 -19.12 -2.47
N VAL A 512 -20.40 -19.31 -1.72
CA VAL A 512 -21.33 -20.42 -1.91
C VAL A 512 -22.70 -19.86 -2.28
N SER A 513 -23.29 -20.40 -3.35
CA SER A 513 -24.73 -20.31 -3.60
C SER A 513 -25.50 -21.29 -2.69
N GLY A 514 -25.17 -21.24 -1.40
CA GLY A 514 -25.86 -21.96 -0.35
C GLY A 514 -27.31 -21.51 -0.25
N SER A 515 -28.19 -22.45 0.07
CA SER A 515 -29.48 -22.16 0.67
C SER A 515 -29.61 -23.09 1.85
N ILE A 516 -29.92 -22.53 3.03
CA ILE A 516 -30.49 -23.22 4.19
C ILE A 516 -31.47 -24.24 3.63
N PRO A 517 -31.55 -25.45 4.19
CA PRO A 517 -32.68 -26.31 3.93
C PRO A 517 -33.93 -25.61 4.49
N SER A 518 -34.51 -24.74 3.68
CA SER A 518 -35.69 -23.94 3.96
C SER A 518 -36.90 -24.78 3.62
N ILE A 519 -37.99 -24.63 4.37
CA ILE A 519 -39.22 -25.39 4.09
C ILE A 519 -39.78 -24.92 2.74
N ILE A 520 -39.66 -25.77 1.71
CA ILE A 520 -40.27 -25.57 0.39
C ILE A 520 -41.71 -26.09 0.33
N SER A 521 -42.10 -26.95 1.29
CA SER A 521 -43.50 -27.31 1.51
C SER A 521 -43.71 -27.86 2.92
N ALA A 522 -44.83 -27.50 3.55
CA ALA A 522 -45.37 -28.17 4.73
C ALA A 522 -46.76 -28.74 4.38
N ASN A 523 -47.02 -29.99 4.74
CA ASN A 523 -48.28 -30.70 4.45
C ASN A 523 -48.78 -31.43 5.69
N THR A 524 -50.09 -31.67 5.81
CA THR A 524 -50.60 -32.58 6.84
C THR A 524 -50.16 -34.01 6.55
N GLY A 525 -49.46 -34.63 7.51
CA GLY A 525 -48.93 -35.98 7.42
C GLY A 525 -49.99 -37.07 7.60
N ASP A 526 -49.55 -38.27 8.01
CA ASP A 526 -50.41 -39.46 8.14
C ASP A 526 -51.43 -39.36 9.28
N SER A 527 -51.16 -38.58 10.32
CA SER A 527 -52.09 -38.22 11.40
C SER A 527 -52.44 -36.73 11.45
N SER A 528 -53.49 -36.38 12.20
CA SER A 528 -53.94 -34.99 12.41
C SER A 528 -52.97 -34.12 13.21
N THR A 529 -51.93 -34.73 13.79
CA THR A 529 -50.89 -34.09 14.62
C THR A 529 -49.52 -34.08 13.93
N GLU A 530 -49.41 -34.64 12.72
CA GLU A 530 -48.16 -34.69 11.94
C GLU A 530 -48.18 -33.64 10.82
N ILE A 531 -47.01 -33.08 10.58
CA ILE A 531 -46.72 -32.10 9.53
C ILE A 531 -45.48 -32.61 8.77
N ASP A 532 -45.69 -33.08 7.54
CA ASP A 532 -44.60 -33.48 6.65
C ASP A 532 -44.02 -32.25 5.95
N VAL A 533 -42.74 -31.99 6.21
CA VAL A 533 -41.97 -30.90 5.63
C VAL A 533 -40.97 -31.41 4.60
N SER A 534 -40.79 -30.63 3.54
CA SER A 534 -39.75 -30.82 2.52
C SER A 534 -38.85 -29.59 2.44
N PHE A 535 -37.58 -29.80 2.12
CA PHE A 535 -36.53 -28.78 2.21
C PHE A 535 -35.85 -28.48 0.87
N SER A 536 -35.44 -27.22 0.67
CA SER A 536 -34.79 -26.72 -0.55
C SER A 536 -33.44 -27.37 -0.87
N ALA A 537 -32.79 -27.96 0.12
CA ALA A 537 -31.50 -28.62 0.01
C ALA A 537 -31.47 -29.91 0.85
N ASN A 538 -30.43 -30.72 0.66
CA ASN A 538 -30.19 -31.90 1.48
C ASN A 538 -29.96 -31.46 2.94
N LEU A 539 -30.88 -31.80 3.85
CA LEU A 539 -30.58 -31.93 5.28
C LEU A 539 -29.29 -32.75 5.42
N LEU A 540 -28.18 -32.12 5.80
CA LEU A 540 -26.86 -32.75 6.05
C LEU A 540 -26.83 -33.50 7.40
N LEU A 541 -27.95 -34.16 7.68
CA LEU A 541 -28.27 -34.90 8.87
C LEU A 541 -27.90 -36.39 8.65
N THR A 542 -27.40 -37.07 9.67
CA THR A 542 -27.03 -38.51 9.60
C THR A 542 -27.84 -39.40 10.53
N ASP A 543 -28.51 -38.84 11.53
CA ASP A 543 -29.41 -39.51 12.46
C ASP A 543 -30.88 -39.45 12.00
N THR A 544 -31.72 -40.23 12.68
CA THR A 544 -33.17 -40.35 12.39
C THR A 544 -34.07 -39.54 13.34
N THR A 545 -33.55 -39.11 14.49
CA THR A 545 -34.31 -38.47 15.58
C THR A 545 -33.54 -37.27 16.09
N TYR A 546 -34.19 -36.10 16.13
CA TYR A 546 -33.55 -34.83 16.49
C TYR A 546 -34.25 -34.11 17.65
N SER A 547 -33.56 -33.11 18.18
CA SER A 547 -34.19 -32.09 19.03
C SER A 547 -35.35 -31.43 18.28
N THR A 548 -36.41 -31.07 19.00
CA THR A 548 -37.50 -30.24 18.46
C THR A 548 -37.16 -28.75 18.51
N GLU A 549 -35.98 -28.40 19.00
CA GLU A 549 -35.51 -27.02 19.10
C GLU A 549 -35.22 -26.42 17.71
N GLY A 550 -35.48 -25.13 17.58
CA GLY A 550 -35.49 -24.45 16.28
C GLY A 550 -36.75 -24.70 15.46
N ILE A 551 -37.62 -25.64 15.84
CA ILE A 551 -38.88 -25.91 15.15
C ILE A 551 -40.02 -25.17 15.84
N TYR A 552 -40.70 -24.31 15.09
CA TYR A 552 -41.84 -23.54 15.59
C TYR A 552 -43.06 -23.79 14.71
N VAL A 553 -44.20 -24.01 15.35
CA VAL A 553 -45.50 -24.18 14.68
C VAL A 553 -46.49 -23.28 15.41
N GLU A 554 -47.16 -22.42 14.67
CA GLU A 554 -48.17 -21.48 15.19
C GLU A 554 -49.49 -21.70 14.43
N ASP A 555 -50.63 -21.63 15.11
CA ASP A 555 -51.93 -21.55 14.46
C ASP A 555 -52.73 -20.32 14.93
N SER A 556 -54.03 -20.25 14.62
CA SER A 556 -54.88 -19.12 15.04
C SER A 556 -55.08 -18.98 16.55
N SER A 557 -54.63 -19.95 17.36
CA SER A 557 -54.65 -19.95 18.83
C SER A 557 -53.28 -19.64 19.46
N GLY A 558 -52.19 -19.70 18.68
CA GLY A 558 -50.82 -19.37 19.09
C GLY A 558 -49.83 -20.52 18.85
N ALA A 559 -48.73 -20.50 19.60
CA ALA A 559 -47.66 -21.49 19.51
C ALA A 559 -48.12 -22.90 19.94
N LEU A 560 -47.90 -23.90 19.07
CA LEU A 560 -48.16 -25.30 19.35
C LEU A 560 -46.90 -26.00 19.87
N THR A 561 -47.06 -26.90 20.84
CA THR A 561 -45.92 -27.65 21.37
C THR A 561 -45.50 -28.76 20.41
N VAL A 562 -44.29 -28.66 19.85
CA VAL A 562 -43.65 -29.70 19.03
C VAL A 562 -43.13 -30.83 19.93
N SER A 563 -43.48 -32.07 19.60
CA SER A 563 -43.21 -33.27 20.41
C SER A 563 -42.18 -34.22 19.80
N SER A 564 -42.00 -34.21 18.47
CA SER A 564 -40.90 -34.91 17.80
C SER A 564 -40.57 -34.31 16.43
N PHE A 565 -39.34 -34.55 15.98
CA PHE A 565 -38.92 -34.40 14.59
C PHE A 565 -38.22 -35.67 14.12
N GLU A 566 -38.74 -36.26 13.05
CA GLU A 566 -38.23 -37.49 12.46
C GLU A 566 -37.84 -37.25 11.00
N ARG A 567 -36.56 -37.44 10.66
CA ARG A 567 -36.10 -37.28 9.29
C ARG A 567 -36.46 -38.50 8.45
N LYS A 568 -37.14 -38.29 7.33
CA LYS A 568 -37.57 -39.37 6.42
C LYS A 568 -36.56 -39.64 5.31
N ASN A 569 -35.89 -38.61 4.78
CA ASN A 569 -34.75 -38.75 3.86
C ASN A 569 -33.92 -37.45 3.80
N ALA A 570 -33.01 -37.35 2.82
CA ALA A 570 -32.16 -36.18 2.62
C ALA A 570 -32.93 -34.84 2.59
N ASN A 571 -34.15 -34.75 2.07
CA ASN A 571 -34.83 -33.47 1.87
C ASN A 571 -36.22 -33.43 2.53
N THR A 572 -36.56 -34.38 3.42
CA THR A 572 -37.89 -34.46 4.03
C THR A 572 -37.85 -34.95 5.48
N ALA A 573 -38.80 -34.47 6.28
CA ALA A 573 -38.99 -34.87 7.67
C ALA A 573 -40.46 -34.72 8.09
N THR A 574 -40.82 -35.32 9.23
CA THR A 574 -42.13 -35.19 9.86
C THR A 574 -41.95 -34.49 11.21
N ILE A 575 -42.67 -33.39 11.40
CA ILE A 575 -42.83 -32.68 12.68
C ILE A 575 -44.11 -33.21 13.33
N THR A 576 -44.05 -33.62 14.59
CA THR A 576 -45.25 -33.96 15.37
C THR A 576 -45.53 -32.87 16.38
N VAL A 577 -46.78 -32.44 16.51
CA VAL A 577 -47.27 -31.51 17.55
C VAL A 577 -48.18 -32.24 18.54
N ASN A 578 -48.25 -31.76 19.78
CA ASN A 578 -49.09 -32.36 20.83
C ASN A 578 -50.59 -32.18 20.60
N GLU A 579 -50.97 -31.17 19.81
CA GLU A 579 -52.37 -30.73 19.63
C GLU A 579 -52.66 -30.55 18.14
N ILE A 580 -53.92 -30.78 17.74
CA ILE A 580 -54.32 -30.69 16.33
C ILE A 580 -54.39 -29.21 15.92
N PRO A 581 -53.64 -28.75 14.90
CA PRO A 581 -53.67 -27.36 14.48
C PRO A 581 -55.05 -26.93 13.96
N THR A 582 -55.44 -25.71 14.31
CA THR A 582 -56.75 -25.11 14.02
C THR A 582 -56.65 -24.03 12.93
N GLY A 583 -57.32 -24.29 11.80
CA GLY A 583 -57.32 -23.37 10.67
C GLY A 583 -56.00 -23.36 9.91
N THR A 584 -55.40 -22.20 9.68
CA THR A 584 -54.09 -22.12 9.01
C THR A 584 -52.98 -22.17 10.05
N ALA A 585 -52.16 -23.23 9.99
CA ALA A 585 -50.91 -23.32 10.71
C ALA A 585 -49.78 -22.71 9.89
N LYS A 586 -48.80 -22.11 10.54
CA LYS A 586 -47.52 -21.68 9.98
C LYS A 586 -46.42 -22.56 10.57
N VAL A 587 -45.42 -22.88 9.77
CA VAL A 587 -44.29 -23.72 10.17
C VAL A 587 -42.99 -23.01 9.85
N TRP A 588 -42.08 -23.02 10.82
CA TRP A 588 -40.72 -22.52 10.72
C TRP A 588 -39.74 -23.58 11.21
N PHE A 589 -38.55 -23.58 10.64
CA PHE A 589 -37.50 -24.55 10.94
C PHE A 589 -36.17 -23.81 10.91
N SER A 590 -35.62 -23.55 12.09
CA SER A 590 -34.36 -22.83 12.28
C SER A 590 -33.20 -23.77 12.02
N TRP A 591 -32.89 -23.91 10.74
CA TRP A 591 -31.60 -23.43 10.24
C TRP A 591 -31.99 -22.14 9.49
N GLY A 592 -31.20 -21.08 9.57
CA GLY A 592 -31.65 -19.67 9.50
C GLY A 592 -32.63 -19.07 8.47
N LYS A 593 -32.23 -17.94 7.86
CA LYS A 593 -33.01 -16.99 7.03
C LYS A 593 -33.80 -17.60 5.85
N GLY A 594 -34.85 -18.37 6.12
CA GLY A 594 -35.96 -18.61 5.20
C GLY A 594 -36.88 -17.38 5.16
N SER A 595 -37.16 -16.82 3.98
CA SER A 595 -37.88 -15.54 3.84
C SER A 595 -39.37 -15.60 4.20
N SER A 596 -39.94 -16.78 4.38
CA SER A 596 -41.39 -17.00 4.36
C SER A 596 -41.82 -18.16 5.26
N ALA A 597 -42.80 -17.90 6.15
CA ALA A 597 -43.49 -18.96 6.88
C ALA A 597 -44.39 -19.77 5.92
N SER A 598 -44.23 -21.10 5.89
CA SER A 598 -45.11 -21.97 5.10
C SER A 598 -46.50 -22.04 5.75
N SER A 599 -47.50 -21.43 5.10
CA SER A 599 -48.90 -21.43 5.55
C SER A 599 -49.64 -22.68 5.06
N LEU A 600 -50.15 -23.49 5.98
CA LEU A 600 -50.83 -24.76 5.74
C LEU A 600 -52.25 -24.75 6.31
N THR A 601 -53.26 -24.88 5.45
CA THR A 601 -54.67 -24.90 5.86
C THR A 601 -55.14 -26.29 6.30
N TYR A 602 -55.37 -26.45 7.60
CA TYR A 602 -56.09 -27.58 8.18
C TYR A 602 -57.61 -27.36 8.11
N PRO A 603 -58.43 -28.40 7.80
CA PRO A 603 -58.07 -29.76 7.43
C PRO A 603 -58.18 -29.99 5.90
N ARG A 604 -57.07 -29.82 5.17
CA ARG A 604 -56.91 -30.04 3.71
C ARG A 604 -57.89 -29.30 2.79
N SER A 605 -57.37 -28.36 1.98
CA SER A 605 -57.58 -28.41 0.52
C SER A 605 -56.67 -27.47 -0.29
N GLN A 606 -55.95 -28.08 -1.23
CA GLN A 606 -55.25 -27.49 -2.39
C GLN A 606 -53.93 -26.70 -2.14
N PRO A 607 -52.99 -26.71 -3.10
CA PRO A 607 -51.59 -26.29 -2.89
C PRO A 607 -51.27 -24.87 -3.40
N ILE A 608 -50.18 -24.29 -2.91
CA ILE A 608 -49.64 -22.97 -3.29
C ILE A 608 -48.22 -23.12 -3.85
N SER A 609 -47.77 -22.20 -4.72
CA SER A 609 -46.44 -22.23 -5.36
C SER A 609 -45.73 -20.86 -5.27
N LEU A 610 -44.48 -20.90 -4.78
CA LEU A 610 -43.25 -20.08 -5.04
C LEU A 610 -43.37 -18.54 -5.27
N PRO A 611 -42.49 -17.67 -4.70
CA PRO A 611 -41.01 -17.77 -4.89
C PRO A 611 -40.03 -17.24 -3.79
N ASN A 612 -38.74 -17.60 -3.95
CA ASN A 612 -37.46 -16.98 -3.51
C ASN A 612 -37.02 -16.77 -2.03
N GLY A 613 -35.78 -17.20 -1.75
CA GLY A 613 -34.84 -16.73 -0.69
C GLY A 613 -34.99 -17.36 0.72
N ALA A 614 -33.95 -17.67 1.49
CA ALA A 614 -32.48 -17.68 1.28
C ALA A 614 -31.81 -18.75 2.22
N GLY A 615 -30.46 -18.85 2.31
CA GLY A 615 -29.76 -19.29 3.54
C GLY A 615 -28.43 -20.12 3.55
N ASP A 616 -27.94 -20.61 4.71
CA ASP A 616 -26.98 -21.74 5.00
C ASP A 616 -26.98 -22.13 6.54
N PHE A 617 -26.28 -23.12 7.14
CA PHE A 617 -26.40 -24.61 7.23
C PHE A 617 -25.70 -25.09 8.55
N SER A 618 -25.43 -26.40 8.74
CA SER A 618 -24.31 -26.94 9.59
C SER A 618 -23.77 -28.26 9.01
N LEU A 619 -22.51 -28.56 9.28
CA LEU A 619 -21.68 -29.57 8.61
C LEU A 619 -21.10 -30.59 9.59
N VAL A 620 -21.00 -31.86 9.16
CA VAL A 620 -20.35 -32.92 9.93
C VAL A 620 -18.91 -33.07 9.46
N ALA A 621 -17.94 -33.07 10.39
CA ALA A 621 -16.50 -32.99 10.11
C ALA A 621 -15.90 -34.07 9.18
N SER A 622 -16.59 -35.19 8.91
CA SER A 622 -16.15 -36.21 7.94
C SER A 622 -16.73 -36.02 6.53
N ALA A 623 -17.73 -35.15 6.35
CA ALA A 623 -18.29 -34.83 5.04
C ALA A 623 -17.33 -33.98 4.19
N PHE A 624 -16.43 -33.21 4.80
CA PHE A 624 -15.38 -32.44 4.09
C PHE A 624 -14.35 -33.30 3.35
N SER A 625 -14.36 -34.63 3.53
CA SER A 625 -13.57 -35.55 2.69
C SER A 625 -14.19 -35.79 1.30
N ASN A 626 -15.51 -35.58 1.14
CA ASN A 626 -16.26 -35.94 -0.08
C ASN A 626 -17.33 -34.91 -0.46
N TYR A 627 -17.38 -33.75 0.19
CA TYR A 627 -18.01 -32.59 -0.42
C TYR A 627 -17.07 -32.18 -1.55
N GLU A 628 -17.52 -32.37 -2.79
CA GLU A 628 -17.13 -31.42 -3.82
C GLU A 628 -17.68 -30.07 -3.37
N VAL A 629 -16.88 -29.38 -2.56
CA VAL A 629 -16.54 -28.00 -2.89
C VAL A 629 -16.28 -28.06 -4.39
N SER A 630 -17.23 -27.56 -5.17
CA SER A 630 -16.89 -27.13 -6.52
C SER A 630 -15.83 -26.07 -6.25
N ALA A 631 -14.57 -26.47 -6.36
CA ALA A 631 -13.48 -25.54 -6.31
C ALA A 631 -13.72 -24.63 -7.51
N LEU A 632 -14.34 -23.48 -7.22
CA LEU A 632 -13.66 -22.24 -7.48
C LEU A 632 -12.27 -22.41 -6.86
N VAL A 633 -11.39 -23.04 -7.64
CA VAL A 633 -9.95 -22.82 -7.52
C VAL A 633 -9.88 -21.30 -7.55
N ALA A 634 -9.37 -20.70 -6.47
CA ALA A 634 -9.33 -19.25 -6.38
C ALA A 634 -8.47 -18.79 -7.56
N ASN A 635 -9.13 -18.20 -8.56
CA ASN A 635 -8.60 -18.10 -9.91
C ASN A 635 -7.15 -17.59 -9.88
N THR A 636 -6.23 -18.43 -10.32
CA THR A 636 -4.79 -18.15 -10.19
C THR A 636 -4.40 -17.20 -11.32
N PRO A 637 -4.04 -15.94 -11.04
CA PRO A 637 -3.83 -14.96 -12.10
C PRO A 637 -2.77 -15.45 -13.10
N PRO A 638 -3.00 -15.31 -14.41
CA PRO A 638 -2.16 -15.92 -15.43
C PRO A 638 -0.72 -15.45 -15.34
N THR A 639 0.22 -16.31 -15.70
CA THR A 639 1.64 -15.93 -15.81
C THR A 639 1.91 -15.36 -17.20
N ALA A 640 2.04 -14.04 -17.30
CA ALA A 640 2.45 -13.37 -18.53
C ALA A 640 3.92 -13.65 -18.86
N ASN A 641 4.15 -14.19 -20.05
CA ASN A 641 5.48 -14.45 -20.60
C ASN A 641 5.61 -13.67 -21.91
N ALA A 642 6.31 -12.53 -21.87
CA ALA A 642 6.49 -11.63 -23.01
C ALA A 642 7.46 -12.16 -24.09
N GLY A 643 8.04 -13.34 -23.88
CA GLY A 643 9.08 -13.92 -24.73
C GLY A 643 10.49 -13.40 -24.41
N PRO A 644 11.53 -13.97 -25.03
CA PRO A 644 12.92 -13.55 -24.81
C PRO A 644 13.24 -12.22 -25.52
N ASP A 645 14.17 -11.47 -24.95
CA ASP A 645 14.76 -10.27 -25.56
C ASP A 645 15.28 -10.54 -26.99
N GLN A 646 15.07 -9.59 -27.90
CA GLN A 646 15.40 -9.72 -29.32
C GLN A 646 16.39 -8.65 -29.77
N SER A 647 17.32 -8.99 -30.65
CA SER A 647 18.14 -8.01 -31.38
C SER A 647 17.67 -7.91 -32.83
N VAL A 648 17.33 -6.70 -33.28
CA VAL A 648 16.80 -6.47 -34.64
C VAL A 648 17.53 -5.33 -35.34
N ALA A 649 17.60 -5.39 -36.67
CA ALA A 649 18.07 -4.25 -37.45
C ALA A 649 17.06 -3.09 -37.41
N ALA A 650 17.54 -1.85 -37.57
CA ALA A 650 16.69 -0.69 -37.78
C ALA A 650 15.73 -0.88 -38.98
N ALA A 651 14.55 -0.27 -38.92
CA ALA A 651 13.52 -0.33 -39.96
C ALA A 651 13.10 -1.74 -40.41
N THR A 652 13.19 -2.73 -39.51
CA THR A 652 12.83 -4.13 -39.77
C THR A 652 11.61 -4.50 -38.94
N GLN A 653 10.72 -5.34 -39.48
CA GLN A 653 9.58 -5.86 -38.72
C GLN A 653 10.07 -6.82 -37.63
N PHE A 654 9.52 -6.70 -36.42
CA PHE A 654 9.70 -7.63 -35.32
C PHE A 654 8.35 -8.07 -34.77
N THR A 655 8.35 -9.18 -34.03
CA THR A 655 7.16 -9.83 -33.49
C THR A 655 7.39 -10.09 -32.01
N LEU A 656 6.53 -9.58 -31.14
CA LEU A 656 6.52 -9.95 -29.72
C LEU A 656 5.86 -11.34 -29.58
N ASP A 657 6.21 -12.12 -28.56
CA ASP A 657 5.69 -13.49 -28.41
C ASP A 657 5.13 -13.75 -27.01
N GLY A 658 3.86 -13.37 -26.83
CA GLY A 658 3.08 -13.60 -25.62
C GLY A 658 2.44 -14.99 -25.54
N ALA A 659 2.65 -15.87 -26.55
CA ALA A 659 2.01 -17.18 -26.63
C ALA A 659 2.62 -18.23 -25.68
N GLY A 660 3.72 -17.88 -25.00
CA GLY A 660 4.27 -18.67 -23.89
C GLY A 660 3.62 -18.38 -22.53
N SER A 661 2.70 -17.41 -22.47
CA SER A 661 1.92 -17.10 -21.26
C SER A 661 1.00 -18.26 -20.93
N GLN A 662 0.83 -18.54 -19.65
CA GLN A 662 0.07 -19.70 -19.18
C GLN A 662 -0.85 -19.31 -18.04
N ASP A 663 -2.05 -19.84 -18.13
CA ASP A 663 -3.01 -19.95 -17.04
C ASP A 663 -2.95 -21.41 -16.55
N THR A 664 -3.05 -21.62 -15.23
CA THR A 664 -2.94 -22.94 -14.60
C THR A 664 -4.28 -23.62 -14.34
N ASP A 665 -5.38 -22.87 -14.39
CA ASP A 665 -6.72 -23.27 -13.97
C ASP A 665 -7.82 -22.79 -14.93
N GLY A 666 -7.58 -21.72 -15.70
CA GLY A 666 -8.44 -21.21 -16.76
C GLY A 666 -7.76 -21.12 -18.14
N THR A 667 -8.14 -20.10 -18.92
CA THR A 667 -7.60 -19.77 -20.25
C THR A 667 -7.43 -18.26 -20.45
N ILE A 668 -6.29 -17.84 -21.02
CA ILE A 668 -6.05 -16.44 -21.35
C ILE A 668 -6.96 -15.98 -22.50
N VAL A 669 -7.75 -14.92 -22.25
CA VAL A 669 -8.66 -14.29 -23.23
C VAL A 669 -8.18 -12.93 -23.74
N GLU A 670 -7.27 -12.25 -23.03
CA GLU A 670 -6.74 -10.94 -23.42
C GLU A 670 -5.21 -10.83 -23.26
N TRP A 671 -4.55 -10.14 -24.20
CA TRP A 671 -3.13 -9.78 -24.15
C TRP A 671 -2.99 -8.27 -24.32
N ARG A 672 -2.58 -7.57 -23.26
CA ARG A 672 -2.38 -6.12 -23.23
C ARG A 672 -0.90 -5.79 -23.28
N TRP A 673 -0.48 -5.19 -24.39
CA TRP A 673 0.91 -4.77 -24.60
C TRP A 673 1.08 -3.26 -24.41
N THR A 674 1.97 -2.87 -23.50
CA THR A 674 2.31 -1.48 -23.22
C THR A 674 3.79 -1.24 -23.48
N GLN A 675 4.13 -0.27 -24.33
CA GLN A 675 5.52 0.16 -24.49
C GLN A 675 5.90 1.13 -23.36
N THR A 676 6.96 0.82 -22.61
CA THR A 676 7.40 1.58 -21.43
C THR A 676 8.71 2.34 -21.65
N ALA A 677 9.51 1.98 -22.65
CA ALA A 677 10.74 2.71 -23.00
C ALA A 677 11.08 2.69 -24.50
N GLY A 678 11.97 3.61 -24.92
CA GLY A 678 12.45 3.77 -26.29
C GLY A 678 11.55 4.65 -27.18
N ASP A 679 11.90 4.83 -28.46
CA ASP A 679 11.03 5.52 -29.42
C ASP A 679 9.70 4.74 -29.58
N THR A 680 8.57 5.43 -29.51
CA THR A 680 7.24 4.81 -29.67
C THR A 680 7.06 4.17 -31.05
N VAL A 681 6.59 2.92 -31.08
CA VAL A 681 6.17 2.22 -32.30
C VAL A 681 4.67 1.91 -32.26
N ILE A 682 4.07 1.67 -33.43
CA ILE A 682 2.68 1.22 -33.56
C ILE A 682 2.69 -0.31 -33.66
N LEU A 683 2.07 -0.98 -32.69
CA LEU A 683 1.81 -2.43 -32.72
C LEU A 683 0.60 -2.73 -33.62
N ASN A 684 0.74 -3.69 -34.54
CA ASN A 684 -0.39 -4.38 -35.16
C ASN A 684 -0.84 -5.50 -34.22
N LEU A 685 -2.10 -5.42 -33.77
CA LEU A 685 -2.76 -6.31 -32.81
C LEU A 685 -3.80 -7.24 -33.48
N GLU A 686 -3.68 -7.51 -34.79
CA GLU A 686 -4.48 -8.55 -35.46
C GLU A 686 -4.30 -9.95 -34.84
N ASP A 687 -3.13 -10.21 -34.24
CA ASP A 687 -2.87 -11.30 -33.30
C ASP A 687 -2.33 -10.67 -31.99
N PRO A 688 -3.18 -10.47 -30.95
CA PRO A 688 -2.76 -9.86 -29.69
C PRO A 688 -1.72 -10.68 -28.91
N ALA A 689 -1.67 -11.99 -29.11
CA ALA A 689 -0.65 -12.86 -28.49
C ALA A 689 0.70 -12.74 -29.21
N ARG A 690 0.71 -12.34 -30.50
CA ARG A 690 1.93 -12.22 -31.33
C ARG A 690 1.98 -10.92 -32.14
N PRO A 691 1.88 -9.73 -31.51
CA PRO A 691 1.77 -8.49 -32.25
C PRO A 691 3.06 -8.14 -32.98
N THR A 692 2.94 -7.40 -34.08
CA THR A 692 4.09 -7.02 -34.90
C THR A 692 4.24 -5.50 -35.02
N ALA A 693 5.48 -5.03 -35.09
CA ALA A 693 5.80 -3.63 -35.33
C ALA A 693 7.05 -3.48 -36.18
N THR A 694 7.27 -2.30 -36.75
CA THR A 694 8.52 -1.97 -37.46
C THR A 694 9.44 -1.20 -36.52
N SER A 695 10.69 -1.64 -36.40
CA SER A 695 11.67 -0.97 -35.54
C SER A 695 12.00 0.45 -36.03
N PRO A 696 12.21 1.42 -35.13
CA PRO A 696 12.60 2.78 -35.49
C PRO A 696 13.96 2.80 -36.20
N SER A 697 14.20 3.87 -36.96
CA SER A 697 15.44 4.06 -37.72
C SER A 697 16.20 5.28 -37.19
N LYS A 698 17.16 5.04 -36.30
CA LYS A 698 18.07 6.06 -35.74
C LYS A 698 19.52 5.70 -36.01
N THR A 699 20.40 6.69 -36.09
CA THR A 699 21.85 6.51 -36.24
C THR A 699 22.55 6.06 -34.96
N THR A 700 21.82 5.98 -33.84
CA THR A 700 22.23 5.39 -32.56
C THR A 700 21.42 4.12 -32.31
N ALA A 701 22.05 3.10 -31.73
CA ALA A 701 21.31 1.92 -31.25
C ALA A 701 20.39 2.33 -30.10
N GLN A 702 19.26 1.65 -29.96
CA GLN A 702 18.29 1.92 -28.88
C GLN A 702 17.62 0.64 -28.42
N ARG A 703 17.13 0.66 -27.19
CA ARG A 703 16.29 -0.39 -26.61
C ARG A 703 14.85 0.10 -26.56
N LEU A 704 13.93 -0.67 -27.10
CA LEU A 704 12.51 -0.55 -26.80
C LEU A 704 12.17 -1.56 -25.71
N THR A 705 11.36 -1.18 -24.74
CA THR A 705 10.89 -2.09 -23.69
C THR A 705 9.37 -2.17 -23.74
N PHE A 706 8.85 -3.40 -23.74
CA PHE A 706 7.42 -3.69 -23.74
C PHE A 706 7.07 -4.53 -22.52
N GLN A 707 5.93 -4.22 -21.92
CA GLN A 707 5.28 -5.02 -20.90
C GLN A 707 4.05 -5.71 -21.50
N LEU A 708 3.86 -6.98 -21.14
CA LEU A 708 2.66 -7.77 -21.39
C LEU A 708 1.93 -7.99 -20.06
N VAL A 709 0.65 -7.64 -20.04
CA VAL A 709 -0.32 -8.13 -19.04
C VAL A 709 -1.33 -9.02 -19.77
N THR A 710 -1.57 -10.22 -19.25
CA THR A 710 -2.59 -11.15 -19.75
C THR A 710 -3.78 -11.21 -18.80
N VAL A 711 -4.97 -11.47 -19.34
CA VAL A 711 -6.22 -11.61 -18.59
C VAL A 711 -6.87 -12.95 -18.94
N ASP A 712 -7.35 -13.67 -17.92
CA ASP A 712 -8.03 -14.97 -18.02
C ASP A 712 -9.57 -14.86 -18.25
N ASP A 713 -10.27 -16.00 -18.44
CA ASP A 713 -11.72 -16.01 -18.65
C ASP A 713 -12.57 -15.65 -17.42
N GLU A 714 -11.98 -15.64 -16.22
CA GLU A 714 -12.56 -15.17 -14.97
C GLU A 714 -12.32 -13.66 -14.71
N GLY A 715 -11.39 -13.04 -15.44
CA GLY A 715 -11.08 -11.61 -15.43
C GLY A 715 -9.91 -11.16 -14.54
N ALA A 716 -9.06 -12.05 -14.03
CA ALA A 716 -7.88 -11.64 -13.26
C ALA A 716 -6.68 -11.28 -14.16
N GLU A 717 -5.82 -10.39 -13.68
CA GLU A 717 -4.68 -9.84 -14.45
C GLU A 717 -3.35 -10.37 -13.94
N SER A 718 -2.47 -10.75 -14.88
CA SER A 718 -1.11 -11.19 -14.59
C SER A 718 -0.22 -10.09 -14.01
N SER A 719 0.79 -10.46 -13.22
CA SER A 719 2.00 -9.62 -13.05
C SER A 719 2.68 -9.33 -14.41
N PRO A 720 3.14 -8.10 -14.69
CA PRO A 720 3.64 -7.74 -16.02
C PRO A 720 4.92 -8.50 -16.45
N GLY A 721 4.83 -9.27 -17.53
CA GLY A 721 6.00 -9.83 -18.20
C GLY A 721 6.71 -8.76 -19.05
N THR A 722 8.04 -8.70 -19.03
CA THR A 722 8.81 -7.67 -19.78
C THR A 722 9.69 -8.28 -20.86
N VAL A 723 9.76 -7.62 -22.03
CA VAL A 723 10.67 -7.98 -23.13
C VAL A 723 11.33 -6.73 -23.73
N ASN A 724 12.61 -6.82 -24.05
CA ASN A 724 13.39 -5.77 -24.69
C ASN A 724 13.67 -6.09 -26.17
N ILE A 725 13.57 -5.06 -27.01
CA ILE A 725 13.94 -5.10 -28.42
C ILE A 725 15.14 -4.17 -28.62
N ASP A 726 16.32 -4.77 -28.76
CA ASP A 726 17.58 -4.09 -29.05
C ASP A 726 17.67 -3.79 -30.54
N VAL A 727 17.33 -2.55 -30.90
CA VAL A 727 17.37 -2.04 -32.26
C VAL A 727 18.77 -1.54 -32.58
N ALA A 728 19.45 -2.22 -33.49
CA ALA A 728 20.76 -1.82 -33.97
C ALA A 728 20.71 -0.45 -34.66
N ALA A 729 21.79 0.33 -34.52
CA ALA A 729 21.93 1.60 -35.20
C ALA A 729 21.79 1.44 -36.72
N PHE A 730 21.01 2.32 -37.36
CA PHE A 730 20.96 2.41 -38.81
C PHE A 730 22.32 2.91 -39.34
N ALA A 731 23.09 1.99 -39.92
CA ALA A 731 24.37 2.28 -40.52
C ALA A 731 24.18 2.93 -41.89
N VAL A 732 24.00 4.26 -41.91
CA VAL A 732 24.16 5.07 -43.12
C VAL A 732 25.56 4.80 -43.68
N SER A 733 25.66 4.51 -44.99
CA SER A 733 26.95 4.32 -45.67
C SER A 733 27.90 5.50 -45.38
N GLU A 734 29.17 5.22 -45.09
CA GLU A 734 30.17 6.28 -44.86
C GLU A 734 30.26 7.24 -46.05
N MET A 735 30.04 6.74 -47.27
CA MET A 735 29.90 7.61 -48.45
C MET A 735 28.67 8.52 -48.31
N LEU A 736 27.47 8.00 -48.02
CA LEU A 736 26.26 8.83 -47.84
C LEU A 736 26.42 9.90 -46.74
N LYS A 737 26.97 9.56 -45.57
CA LYS A 737 27.28 10.54 -44.50
C LYS A 737 28.20 11.66 -44.98
N LEU A 738 29.20 11.29 -45.78
CA LEU A 738 30.18 12.21 -46.29
C LEU A 738 29.59 13.09 -47.41
N LEU A 739 28.78 12.53 -48.31
CA LEU A 739 28.08 13.27 -49.37
C LEU A 739 27.04 14.27 -48.82
N ASP A 740 26.25 13.91 -47.80
CA ASP A 740 25.24 14.79 -47.18
C ASP A 740 25.87 16.00 -46.45
N THR A 741 27.12 15.86 -45.97
CA THR A 741 27.86 16.92 -45.29
C THR A 741 28.70 17.81 -46.24
N ARG A 742 28.66 17.61 -47.56
CA ARG A 742 29.34 18.49 -48.54
C ARG A 742 28.38 19.46 -49.22
N GLN A 743 28.94 20.55 -49.73
CA GLN A 743 28.24 21.47 -50.61
C GLN A 743 28.30 20.95 -52.05
N TRP A 744 27.15 21.04 -52.73
CA TRP A 744 26.97 20.56 -54.09
C TRP A 744 26.57 21.73 -55.00
N THR A 745 27.10 21.74 -56.22
CA THR A 745 26.68 22.69 -57.26
C THR A 745 26.48 21.93 -58.57
N VAL A 746 25.24 21.95 -59.08
CA VAL A 746 24.92 21.38 -60.40
C VAL A 746 25.42 22.35 -61.48
N VAL A 747 26.23 21.83 -62.40
CA VAL A 747 26.77 22.54 -63.55
C VAL A 747 26.28 21.83 -64.81
N ASN A 748 25.82 22.57 -65.81
CA ASN A 748 25.35 22.00 -67.07
C ASN A 748 26.19 22.50 -68.25
N ASP A 749 26.42 21.64 -69.25
CA ASP A 749 27.21 22.01 -70.44
C ASP A 749 26.34 22.75 -71.47
N GLY A 750 26.12 24.05 -71.27
CA GLY A 750 25.51 24.96 -72.25
C GLY A 750 24.10 25.43 -71.90
N SER A 751 23.17 25.37 -72.86
CA SER A 751 21.78 25.81 -72.68
C SER A 751 20.84 24.62 -72.72
N VAL A 752 20.31 24.21 -71.56
CA VAL A 752 19.33 23.11 -71.45
C VAL A 752 18.07 23.46 -72.27
N GLN A 753 17.73 22.65 -73.27
CA GLN A 753 16.52 22.84 -74.09
C GLN A 753 15.70 21.56 -74.22
N ALA A 754 14.68 21.42 -73.39
CA ALA A 754 13.71 20.32 -73.49
C ALA A 754 12.77 20.53 -74.69
N PHE A 755 12.82 19.59 -75.64
CA PHE A 755 11.81 19.45 -76.69
C PHE A 755 11.33 18.00 -76.68
N GLU A 756 10.02 17.81 -76.52
CA GLU A 756 9.38 16.49 -76.52
C GLU A 756 9.76 15.69 -77.79
N GLY A 757 10.26 14.47 -77.59
CA GLY A 757 10.62 13.56 -78.68
C GLY A 757 12.00 13.79 -79.33
N ARG A 758 12.89 14.64 -78.80
CA ARG A 758 14.29 14.73 -79.26
C ARG A 758 15.22 13.82 -78.44
N SER A 759 15.97 12.95 -79.12
CA SER A 759 16.96 12.05 -78.51
C SER A 759 18.27 12.72 -78.02
N ASN A 760 18.28 14.04 -77.83
CA ASN A 760 19.45 14.75 -77.32
C ASN A 760 19.66 14.42 -75.83
N ARG A 761 20.93 14.29 -75.43
CA ARG A 761 21.32 14.16 -74.02
C ARG A 761 21.90 15.48 -73.55
N GLU A 762 21.30 16.05 -72.52
CA GLU A 762 21.86 17.19 -71.80
C GLU A 762 22.86 16.65 -70.76
N ALA A 763 23.99 17.34 -70.61
CA ALA A 763 25.08 16.91 -69.74
C ALA A 763 25.09 17.75 -68.45
N PHE A 764 25.03 17.06 -67.31
CA PHE A 764 25.09 17.63 -65.97
C PHE A 764 26.29 17.07 -65.21
N ARG A 765 27.05 17.95 -64.55
CA ARG A 765 28.12 17.62 -63.59
C ARG A 765 27.80 18.21 -62.23
N PHE A 766 28.45 17.68 -61.20
CA PHE A 766 28.16 18.01 -59.82
C PHE A 766 29.46 18.36 -59.11
N LEU A 767 29.73 19.66 -58.93
CA LEU A 767 30.90 20.14 -58.21
C LEU A 767 30.70 19.91 -56.71
N VAL A 768 31.72 19.38 -56.02
CA VAL A 768 31.62 19.06 -54.59
C VAL A 768 32.68 19.80 -53.79
N THR A 769 32.28 20.53 -52.75
CA THR A 769 33.20 21.32 -51.92
C THR A 769 32.94 21.14 -50.41
N PRO A 770 33.98 20.89 -49.60
CA PRO A 770 35.29 20.34 -50.00
C PRO A 770 35.16 18.90 -50.51
N SER A 771 36.05 18.46 -51.39
CA SER A 771 36.05 17.10 -51.97
C SER A 771 36.67 16.02 -51.06
N ASP A 772 37.04 16.38 -49.82
CA ASP A 772 37.78 15.51 -48.90
C ASP A 772 37.02 14.22 -48.59
N GLY A 773 37.54 13.08 -49.08
CA GLY A 773 36.93 11.75 -48.93
C GLY A 773 36.05 11.29 -50.10
N ILE A 774 35.93 12.09 -51.16
CA ILE A 774 35.12 11.80 -52.36
C ILE A 774 36.06 11.66 -53.56
N GLN A 775 35.83 10.69 -54.46
CA GLN A 775 36.52 10.68 -55.74
C GLN A 775 35.90 11.73 -56.68
N THR A 776 36.71 12.71 -57.07
CA THR A 776 36.36 13.75 -58.03
C THR A 776 37.30 13.75 -59.23
N SER A 777 36.83 14.29 -60.36
CA SER A 777 37.69 14.59 -61.50
C SER A 777 38.69 15.72 -61.17
N ALA A 778 39.64 15.97 -62.07
CA ALA A 778 40.67 17.01 -61.88
C ALA A 778 40.10 18.43 -61.72
N GLU A 779 38.84 18.64 -62.10
CA GLU A 779 38.11 19.91 -62.01
C GLU A 779 37.17 19.97 -60.77
N GLY A 780 37.17 18.93 -59.92
CA GLY A 780 36.40 18.87 -58.67
C GLY A 780 34.98 18.30 -58.80
N TYR A 781 34.61 17.79 -59.98
CA TYR A 781 33.29 17.18 -60.19
C TYR A 781 33.23 15.74 -59.66
N PHE A 782 32.10 15.37 -59.06
CA PHE A 782 31.81 14.01 -58.58
C PHE A 782 31.85 12.98 -59.71
N LEU A 783 32.55 11.86 -59.49
CA LEU A 783 32.58 10.73 -60.43
C LEU A 783 31.38 9.79 -60.20
N PHE A 784 30.49 9.68 -61.18
CA PHE A 784 29.28 8.85 -61.10
C PHE A 784 29.51 7.37 -61.43
N ASP A 785 30.68 7.02 -61.96
CA ASP A 785 31.11 5.65 -62.25
C ASP A 785 32.06 5.07 -61.17
N GLN A 786 32.22 5.76 -60.03
CA GLN A 786 33.05 5.28 -58.93
C GLN A 786 32.42 4.08 -58.18
N PRO A 787 33.23 3.19 -57.58
CA PRO A 787 32.73 2.05 -56.81
C PRO A 787 31.77 2.49 -55.68
N GLY A 788 30.60 1.86 -55.62
CA GLY A 788 29.56 2.17 -54.63
C GLY A 788 28.52 3.19 -55.09
N VAL A 789 28.58 3.71 -56.33
CA VAL A 789 27.42 4.33 -56.99
C VAL A 789 26.72 3.26 -57.84
N HIS A 790 25.42 3.05 -57.61
CA HIS A 790 24.66 1.98 -58.27
C HIS A 790 23.68 2.51 -59.32
N ALA A 791 23.07 3.68 -59.09
CA ALA A 791 22.16 4.30 -60.05
C ALA A 791 22.05 5.81 -59.86
N VAL A 792 21.63 6.50 -60.92
CA VAL A 792 21.17 7.89 -60.89
C VAL A 792 19.81 7.95 -61.56
N GLU A 793 18.83 8.57 -60.89
CA GLU A 793 17.55 8.94 -61.50
C GLU A 793 17.47 10.46 -61.70
N VAL A 794 16.81 10.88 -62.77
CA VAL A 794 16.38 12.27 -62.99
C VAL A 794 14.87 12.27 -63.11
N ILE A 795 14.22 13.00 -62.21
CA ILE A 795 12.78 13.05 -61.99
C ILE A 795 12.32 14.47 -62.30
N SER A 796 11.22 14.62 -63.06
CA SER A 796 10.59 15.93 -63.31
C SER A 796 9.24 16.09 -62.63
N THR A 797 8.48 15.00 -62.51
CA THR A 797 7.23 14.90 -61.73
C THR A 797 7.21 13.53 -61.03
N PRO A 798 6.34 13.29 -60.03
CA PRO A 798 6.26 11.99 -59.35
C PRO A 798 6.03 10.79 -60.28
N THR A 799 5.47 11.02 -61.48
CA THR A 799 5.20 10.00 -62.50
C THR A 799 6.15 10.03 -63.71
N SER A 800 7.09 10.98 -63.76
CA SER A 800 7.99 11.19 -64.90
C SER A 800 9.45 11.19 -64.47
N LYS A 801 10.17 10.12 -64.86
CA LYS A 801 11.60 9.95 -64.57
C LYS A 801 12.34 9.18 -65.65
N ILE A 802 13.66 9.33 -65.64
CA ILE A 802 14.64 8.52 -66.38
C ILE A 802 15.69 7.98 -65.40
N SER A 803 16.14 6.74 -65.60
CA SER A 803 17.08 6.06 -64.70
C SER A 803 18.29 5.53 -65.46
N SER A 804 19.47 5.61 -64.86
CA SER A 804 20.69 4.99 -65.41
C SER A 804 20.65 3.46 -65.39
N ILE A 805 19.70 2.85 -64.67
CA ILE A 805 19.42 1.41 -64.72
C ILE A 805 18.81 1.04 -66.08
N ASP A 806 17.83 1.83 -66.52
CA ASP A 806 17.12 1.63 -67.80
C ASP A 806 17.92 2.16 -69.01
N ASP A 807 18.78 3.16 -68.79
CA ASP A 807 19.66 3.76 -69.80
C ASP A 807 21.13 3.81 -69.32
N PRO A 808 21.90 2.71 -69.48
CA PRO A 808 23.30 2.64 -69.03
C PRO A 808 24.24 3.69 -69.66
N HIS A 809 23.83 4.35 -70.75
CA HIS A 809 24.62 5.41 -71.39
C HIS A 809 24.43 6.80 -70.75
N MET A 810 23.64 6.87 -69.68
CA MET A 810 23.38 8.06 -68.87
C MET A 810 24.56 8.42 -67.95
N ILE A 811 25.35 7.46 -67.45
CA ILE A 811 26.54 7.74 -66.62
C ILE A 811 27.80 7.71 -67.49
N ARG A 812 28.66 8.74 -67.38
CA ARG A 812 29.91 8.87 -68.13
C ARG A 812 30.97 9.64 -67.32
N GLY A 813 31.72 8.95 -66.45
CA GLY A 813 32.68 9.64 -65.58
C GLY A 813 31.99 10.62 -64.65
N ASP A 814 32.35 11.91 -64.75
CA ASP A 814 31.73 13.00 -63.99
C ASP A 814 30.43 13.57 -64.61
N VAL A 815 29.95 13.00 -65.72
CA VAL A 815 28.76 13.48 -66.45
C VAL A 815 27.56 12.54 -66.31
N ILE A 816 26.41 13.12 -65.97
CA ILE A 816 25.08 12.56 -66.21
C ILE A 816 24.56 13.09 -67.56
N ALA A 817 24.48 12.22 -68.56
CA ALA A 817 24.02 12.49 -69.92
C ALA A 817 22.52 12.13 -70.08
N ALA A 818 21.66 12.95 -69.49
CA ALA A 818 20.23 12.71 -69.34
C ALA A 818 19.41 13.10 -70.59
N ARG A 819 18.45 12.25 -71.00
CA ARG A 819 17.50 12.55 -72.08
C ARG A 819 16.33 13.38 -71.57
N ILE A 820 16.57 14.66 -71.38
CA ILE A 820 15.57 15.57 -70.81
C ILE A 820 14.31 15.71 -71.67
N GLY A 821 14.38 15.42 -72.98
CA GLY A 821 13.21 15.37 -73.87
C GLY A 821 12.26 14.17 -73.65
N ASP A 822 12.63 13.21 -72.82
CA ASP A 822 11.79 12.07 -72.40
C ASP A 822 11.02 12.36 -71.09
N LEU A 823 11.19 13.56 -70.50
CA LEU A 823 10.56 13.99 -69.24
C LEU A 823 9.36 14.93 -69.47
N GLN A 824 8.30 14.74 -68.69
CA GLN A 824 7.11 15.60 -68.66
C GLN A 824 7.35 16.86 -67.82
N THR A 825 6.72 17.98 -68.20
CA THR A 825 6.69 19.22 -67.40
C THR A 825 5.64 19.16 -66.29
N ASP A 826 5.68 20.12 -65.36
CA ASP A 826 4.57 20.36 -64.42
C ASP A 826 3.31 20.91 -65.11
N GLU A 827 2.23 21.06 -64.34
CA GLU A 827 0.93 21.57 -64.80
C GLU A 827 0.98 22.99 -65.39
N ASN A 828 2.05 23.75 -65.11
CA ASN A 828 2.28 25.11 -65.62
C ASN A 828 3.26 25.14 -66.80
N GLY A 829 3.73 23.97 -67.28
CA GLY A 829 4.70 23.85 -68.37
C GLY A 829 6.16 24.07 -67.96
N ASN A 830 6.46 24.15 -66.66
CA ASN A 830 7.84 24.27 -66.19
C ASN A 830 8.49 22.89 -66.05
N LEU A 831 9.80 22.84 -66.30
CA LEU A 831 10.61 21.66 -66.05
C LEU A 831 11.50 21.89 -64.83
N THR A 832 11.08 21.38 -63.67
CA THR A 832 11.96 21.23 -62.50
C THR A 832 12.69 19.89 -62.63
N LEU A 833 13.98 19.83 -62.27
CA LEU A 833 14.74 18.58 -62.28
C LEU A 833 15.20 18.21 -60.86
N THR A 834 14.91 16.97 -60.47
CA THR A 834 15.38 16.36 -59.22
C THR A 834 16.24 15.16 -59.58
N PHE A 835 17.49 15.18 -59.14
CA PHE A 835 18.45 14.09 -59.29
C PHE A 835 18.43 13.24 -58.02
N VAL A 836 18.46 11.91 -58.16
CA VAL A 836 18.54 10.98 -57.03
C VAL A 836 19.72 10.04 -57.26
N LEU A 837 20.67 10.03 -56.33
CA LEU A 837 21.90 9.24 -56.40
C LEU A 837 21.80 8.04 -55.44
N TYR A 838 21.81 6.82 -55.99
CA TYR A 838 21.77 5.59 -55.22
C TYR A 838 23.18 5.09 -54.92
N VAL A 839 23.49 4.96 -53.63
CA VAL A 839 24.83 4.68 -53.11
C VAL A 839 24.81 3.40 -52.26
N THR A 840 25.72 2.48 -52.54
CA THR A 840 25.80 1.14 -51.91
C THR A 840 24.45 0.39 -51.98
N ASP A 841 24.14 -0.49 -51.04
CA ASP A 841 22.88 -1.25 -51.00
C ASP A 841 21.66 -0.41 -50.53
N ASP A 842 21.79 0.92 -50.44
CA ASP A 842 20.70 1.82 -50.05
C ASP A 842 19.64 1.94 -51.16
N LYS A 843 18.38 1.79 -50.75
CA LYS A 843 17.19 1.90 -51.60
C LYS A 843 16.52 3.26 -51.54
N ASP A 844 16.88 4.11 -50.57
CA ASP A 844 16.25 5.40 -50.34
C ASP A 844 16.91 6.50 -51.21
N GLY A 845 18.24 6.57 -51.24
CA GLY A 845 19.01 7.41 -52.17
C GLY A 845 19.13 8.89 -51.77
N LEU A 846 20.22 9.54 -52.21
CA LEU A 846 20.49 10.94 -51.91
C LEU A 846 19.80 11.87 -52.92
N VAL A 847 18.87 12.70 -52.44
CA VAL A 847 18.06 13.61 -53.28
C VAL A 847 18.73 14.98 -53.44
N MET A 848 18.88 15.40 -54.69
CA MET A 848 19.42 16.71 -55.09
C MET A 848 18.43 17.39 -56.03
N THR A 849 17.71 18.40 -55.55
CA THR A 849 16.82 19.19 -56.42
C THR A 849 17.62 20.31 -57.10
N ALA A 850 17.26 20.66 -58.33
CA ALA A 850 17.70 21.87 -59.01
C ALA A 850 16.47 22.64 -59.51
N LYS A 851 16.01 23.63 -58.72
CA LYS A 851 14.74 24.31 -58.99
C LYS A 851 14.82 25.40 -60.08
N VAL A 852 15.94 26.13 -60.12
CA VAL A 852 16.41 27.02 -61.19
C VAL A 852 17.94 27.05 -61.05
N ILE A 853 18.70 27.30 -62.13
CA ILE A 853 20.16 27.43 -62.08
C ILE A 853 20.54 28.75 -61.38
N GLU A 854 20.64 28.70 -60.05
CA GLU A 854 21.29 29.70 -59.20
C GLU A 854 22.25 29.02 -58.21
N PRO A 855 23.30 29.71 -57.70
CA PRO A 855 24.56 29.04 -57.34
C PRO A 855 24.59 28.23 -56.04
N TYR A 856 23.47 28.11 -55.30
CA TYR A 856 23.43 27.45 -53.99
C TYR A 856 22.12 26.71 -53.74
N GLN A 857 22.17 25.38 -53.61
CA GLN A 857 21.13 24.58 -52.95
C GLN A 857 21.80 23.59 -51.98
N LYS A 858 21.20 23.42 -50.80
CA LYS A 858 21.65 22.45 -49.80
C LYS A 858 21.12 21.07 -50.20
N ALA A 859 21.98 20.06 -50.28
CA ALA A 859 21.53 18.68 -50.39
C ALA A 859 20.62 18.34 -49.18
N SER A 860 19.64 17.47 -49.37
CA SER A 860 18.71 17.11 -48.31
C SER A 860 18.39 15.63 -48.41
N TYR A 861 18.91 14.84 -47.47
CA TYR A 861 18.52 13.45 -47.31
C TYR A 861 17.02 13.34 -46.97
N PHE A 862 16.27 12.64 -47.82
CA PHE A 862 14.87 12.30 -47.56
C PHE A 862 14.69 10.81 -47.75
N ARG A 863 14.01 10.18 -46.79
CA ARG A 863 13.54 8.81 -46.96
C ARG A 863 12.43 8.80 -48.01
N LYS A 864 12.52 7.93 -49.01
CA LYS A 864 11.41 7.68 -49.93
C LYS A 864 10.36 6.83 -49.21
N GLN A 865 9.49 7.47 -48.43
CA GLN A 865 8.20 6.84 -48.11
C GLN A 865 7.46 6.57 -49.43
N GLY A 866 6.91 5.36 -49.54
CA GLY A 866 6.31 4.82 -50.78
C GLY A 866 5.09 5.58 -51.25
#